data_AF-A0AAE3GNX4-F1
#
_entry.id   AF-A0AAE3GNX4-F1
#
_cell.length_a   1.000
_cell.length_b   1.000
_cell.length_c   1.000
_cell.angle_alpha   90.00
_cell.angle_beta   90.00
_cell.angle_gamma   90.00
#
_symmetry.space_group_name_H-M   'P 1'
#
loop_
_entity.id
_entity.type
_entity.pdbx_description
1 polymer ?
#
loop_
_entity_poly.entity_id
_entity_poly.type
_entity_poly.pdbx_seq_one_letter_code
_entity_poly.pdbx_strand_id
1 'polypeptide(L)'
;MAGTTVWDQLSNEMSKSDDSKFKDKVISLLRILDPSFEECSDIPGADFVVRSSEDKLDWVVQCQAFDVEFDLDENHALQIVSTTEAFISEGFRCDRYWVLHNHQNGRRGRGKFSHFLGKIEEYKASLEASGNINNFRLLQRQEFLDKAENEFRSTLTCLLQEYSRRYRLDIENKLEFGKYYVPNVPAEESEISFREHEPIPNVKQVPSNGNQSVSELVISERKDIIWTLMHGEAGAGKTTTALYTATTANKIVFFINCDILNFYSLRSGTNFLLEHILRMLNILEEFEDETDRELLYSLSGATLGKTIEHSEKHILVFDGLDENRFYSDPSSEGIKRLSDRLSDIHCPIILVTRTSHFEESLFSELVTVNNSRGGAKARRKARALKLDIWSSDHILQLIDKIMEDYKKNLPDSENSPRILDGESFLKIQKFRCLFLDESYRDFYGELPLNPLFLQFILSDVVERDIQPVNRPTLIYQWVRRKIYRDIEKDNRPFIIEKKSAKDLTSSERSERNVQVDKILYIMELVSKDMTLGREDGTFVLKDLTDSQKVEEFAAKIFQVDRVRIIDVLLNSVLTSHATLTREKYRSTKQKITFIFKILQEYFLALFLVRNNEDFSRYPKSIISFCEEIIKTDPEEELWMYLRENFDFSQGNTLMIDNQRYGLNPLFGCKNPDRKGDIIFVHGLMGHATKTWHPSEKDDPDSCWLGWLAKDQKLSELGIWTYGYEAEPSAWKGKGIPLFDQSSPLLDYLDSQELGDKPIIFITHSLGGLLVKKMLESADKYPQSQKFIHQTKGIVFLATPHQGAHLAELIKNIGTLFARLEPIVNDLKANEHNLRSLNETYRQKCRSWCIETKVYFETEAVFGVKVVEEMSADPGLLDVKPFAVQGANHISIAKPESENSQVYIGVRKFIKDSLNIPAKIPLNLPDKVTKIIEVDDVCQNEFKRL
;
A
#
# COMPACT_ATOMS: atom_id res chain seq x y z
N MET A 1 39.85 34.77 9.13
CA MET A 1 39.03 35.61 10.03
C MET A 1 37.91 34.72 10.52
N ALA A 2 37.92 34.31 11.79
CA ALA A 2 36.80 33.55 12.34
C ALA A 2 35.57 34.46 12.26
N GLY A 3 34.57 34.06 11.46
CA GLY A 3 33.35 34.85 11.32
C GLY A 3 32.67 34.97 12.69
N THR A 4 32.23 36.17 13.04
CA THR A 4 31.36 36.40 14.20
C THR A 4 30.13 35.49 14.09
N THR A 5 29.90 34.67 15.11
CA THR A 5 28.73 33.78 15.15
C THR A 5 27.45 34.59 15.36
N VAL A 6 26.27 34.01 15.09
CA VAL A 6 24.98 34.69 15.35
C VAL A 6 24.81 34.99 16.84
N TRP A 7 25.31 34.11 17.72
CA TRP A 7 25.39 34.36 19.16
C TRP A 7 26.31 35.55 19.51
N ASP A 8 27.44 35.72 18.83
CA ASP A 8 28.31 36.89 19.00
C ASP A 8 27.63 38.17 18.51
N GLN A 9 26.84 38.10 17.42
CA GLN A 9 26.06 39.23 16.92
C GLN A 9 25.00 39.64 17.95
N LEU A 10 24.23 38.68 18.46
CA LEU A 10 23.25 38.93 19.52
C LEU A 10 23.91 39.52 20.77
N SER A 11 25.03 38.95 21.21
CA SER A 11 25.84 39.48 22.31
C SER A 11 26.19 40.95 22.07
N ASN A 12 26.79 41.27 20.92
CA ASN A 12 27.19 42.64 20.55
C ASN A 12 26.01 43.61 20.52
N GLU A 13 24.85 43.19 20.04
CA GLU A 13 23.66 44.04 20.05
C GLU A 13 23.14 44.26 21.48
N MET A 14 23.15 43.24 22.33
CA MET A 14 22.77 43.36 23.74
C MET A 14 23.69 44.32 24.51
N SER A 15 25.01 44.42 24.19
CA SER A 15 25.87 45.43 24.84
C SER A 15 25.43 46.86 24.57
N LYS A 16 24.88 47.12 23.39
CA LYS A 16 24.56 48.47 22.92
C LYS A 16 23.10 48.85 23.17
N SER A 17 22.36 47.95 23.81
CA SER A 17 20.94 48.13 24.08
C SER A 17 20.74 49.04 25.29
N ASP A 18 19.76 49.92 25.21
CA ASP A 18 19.18 50.60 26.38
C ASP A 18 18.33 49.60 27.19
N ASP A 19 17.83 50.01 28.37
CA ASP A 19 17.08 49.12 29.26
C ASP A 19 15.90 48.42 28.57
N SER A 20 15.14 49.14 27.73
CA SER A 20 13.99 48.57 27.02
C SER A 20 14.43 47.52 26.00
N LYS A 21 15.37 47.85 25.10
CA LYS A 21 15.84 46.90 24.09
C LYS A 21 16.59 45.72 24.68
N PHE A 22 17.20 45.90 25.85
CA PHE A 22 17.86 44.81 26.56
C PHE A 22 16.84 43.82 27.10
N LYS A 23 15.75 44.30 27.72
CA LYS A 23 14.62 43.47 28.18
C LYS A 23 14.00 42.66 27.04
N ASP A 24 13.68 43.31 25.91
CA ASP A 24 13.07 42.66 24.74
C ASP A 24 13.89 41.46 24.23
N LYS A 25 15.22 41.51 24.35
CA LYS A 25 16.11 40.41 23.92
C LYS A 25 16.28 39.32 24.96
N VAL A 26 16.07 39.65 26.23
CA VAL A 26 16.27 38.74 27.35
C VAL A 26 15.08 37.80 27.50
N ILE A 27 13.84 38.28 27.32
CA ILE A 27 12.63 37.47 27.53
C ILE A 27 12.61 36.20 26.68
N SER A 28 12.90 36.31 25.37
CA SER A 28 12.94 35.16 24.47
C SER A 28 13.96 34.10 24.90
N LEU A 29 15.10 34.54 25.46
CA LEU A 29 16.16 33.65 25.95
C LEU A 29 15.83 33.07 27.34
N LEU A 30 15.11 33.81 28.19
CA LEU A 30 14.61 33.31 29.47
C LEU A 30 13.59 32.20 29.26
N ARG A 31 12.71 32.35 28.26
CA ARG A 31 11.70 31.33 27.91
C ARG A 31 12.29 30.02 27.40
N ILE A 32 13.57 30.00 27.00
CA ILE A 32 14.32 28.75 26.77
C ILE A 32 14.59 28.03 28.09
N LEU A 33 14.93 28.78 29.14
CA LEU A 33 15.25 28.24 30.46
C LEU A 33 13.99 27.80 31.21
N ASP A 34 12.90 28.58 31.10
CA ASP A 34 11.60 28.27 31.66
C ASP A 34 10.50 28.94 30.83
N PRO A 35 9.61 28.20 30.16
CA PRO A 35 8.59 28.79 29.29
C PRO A 35 7.55 29.63 30.06
N SER A 36 7.47 29.51 31.39
CA SER A 36 6.53 30.25 32.24
C SER A 36 6.99 31.67 32.59
N PHE A 37 8.09 32.17 31.99
CA PHE A 37 8.51 33.55 32.17
C PHE A 37 7.56 34.55 31.52
N GLU A 38 7.07 35.48 32.34
CA GLU A 38 6.18 36.58 31.96
C GLU A 38 6.80 37.94 32.29
N GLU A 39 6.48 38.96 31.49
CA GLU A 39 6.78 40.35 31.80
C GLU A 39 6.06 40.81 33.07
N CYS A 40 6.77 41.54 33.93
CA CYS A 40 6.28 42.03 35.19
C CYS A 40 6.43 43.55 35.25
N SER A 41 5.33 44.24 35.51
CA SER A 41 5.31 45.71 35.69
C SER A 41 4.69 46.13 37.02
N ASP A 42 4.07 45.17 37.72
CA ASP A 42 3.35 45.31 38.97
C ASP A 42 4.23 45.13 40.21
N ILE A 43 5.42 44.54 40.07
CA ILE A 43 6.34 44.25 41.18
C ILE A 43 7.60 45.11 41.05
N PRO A 44 7.89 46.00 42.02
CA PRO A 44 9.09 46.83 41.98
C PRO A 44 10.36 45.99 41.95
N GLY A 45 11.28 46.34 41.04
CA GLY A 45 12.56 45.63 40.90
C GLY A 45 12.47 44.29 40.16
N ALA A 46 11.30 43.86 39.70
CA ALA A 46 11.15 42.69 38.85
C ALA A 46 10.79 43.10 37.42
N ASP A 47 11.54 42.63 36.43
CA ASP A 47 11.21 42.81 35.01
C ASP A 47 10.53 41.57 34.43
N PHE A 48 10.95 40.38 34.87
CA PHE A 48 10.33 39.11 34.49
C PHE A 48 10.16 38.20 35.69
N VAL A 49 9.10 37.41 35.70
CA VAL A 49 8.80 36.49 36.81
C VAL A 49 8.27 35.15 36.33
N VAL A 50 8.46 34.12 37.16
CA VAL A 50 7.75 32.83 37.11
C VAL A 50 6.95 32.69 38.40
N ARG A 51 5.64 32.51 38.28
CA ARG A 51 4.69 32.39 39.41
C ARG A 51 4.18 30.95 39.53
N SER A 52 4.25 30.35 40.71
CA SER A 52 3.60 29.05 40.97
C SER A 52 2.20 29.20 41.57
N SER A 53 1.89 30.35 42.16
CA SER A 53 0.56 30.76 42.63
C SER A 53 0.52 32.29 42.74
N GLU A 54 -0.66 32.90 42.97
CA GLU A 54 -0.79 34.36 43.09
C GLU A 54 0.20 34.98 44.09
N ASP A 55 0.54 34.26 45.16
CA ASP A 55 1.40 34.75 46.25
C ASP A 55 2.83 34.18 46.22
N LYS A 56 3.19 33.29 45.28
CA LYS A 56 4.51 32.63 45.25
C LYS A 56 5.27 32.88 43.96
N LEU A 57 6.38 33.62 44.08
CA LEU A 57 7.35 33.86 43.01
C LEU A 57 8.44 32.79 43.07
N ASP A 58 8.50 31.91 42.09
CA ASP A 58 9.55 30.90 42.01
C ASP A 58 10.84 31.51 41.45
N TRP A 59 10.70 32.43 40.50
CA TRP A 59 11.83 33.07 39.84
C TRP A 59 11.52 34.53 39.54
N VAL A 60 12.49 35.41 39.82
CA VAL A 60 12.47 36.82 39.48
C VAL A 60 13.74 37.17 38.71
N VAL A 61 13.59 37.96 37.65
CA VAL A 61 14.70 38.50 36.86
C VAL A 61 14.60 40.01 36.80
N GLN A 62 15.69 40.68 37.12
CA GLN A 62 15.91 42.11 36.96
C GLN A 62 16.93 42.33 35.84
N CYS A 63 16.61 43.17 34.87
CA CYS A 63 17.46 43.54 33.75
C CYS A 63 18.00 44.95 33.93
N GLN A 64 19.32 45.09 33.84
CA GLN A 64 20.01 46.37 34.00
C GLN A 64 20.97 46.63 32.84
N ALA A 65 20.64 47.58 31.97
CA ALA A 65 21.53 48.08 30.95
C ALA A 65 22.38 49.24 31.51
N PHE A 66 23.69 49.11 31.37
CA PHE A 66 24.66 50.14 31.69
C PHE A 66 25.35 50.63 30.42
N ASP A 67 25.91 51.83 30.47
CA ASP A 67 26.77 52.33 29.39
C ASP A 67 28.09 51.55 29.38
N VAL A 68 28.26 50.71 28.35
CA VAL A 68 29.42 49.83 28.18
C VAL A 68 30.72 50.56 27.83
N GLU A 69 30.69 51.88 27.59
CA GLU A 69 31.90 52.70 27.45
C GLU A 69 32.62 52.92 28.79
N PHE A 70 31.92 52.73 29.93
CA PHE A 70 32.44 52.98 31.26
C PHE A 70 32.56 51.68 32.08
N ASP A 71 33.67 51.54 32.82
CA ASP A 71 33.82 50.44 33.77
C ASP A 71 32.79 50.56 34.91
N LEU A 72 32.12 49.45 35.23
CA LEU A 72 31.22 49.38 36.39
C LEU A 72 31.99 49.66 37.70
N ASP A 73 31.35 50.42 38.57
CA ASP A 73 31.88 50.86 39.87
C ASP A 73 30.82 50.76 40.97
N GLU A 74 31.13 51.22 42.19
CA GLU A 74 30.22 51.11 43.34
C GLU A 74 28.87 51.82 43.13
N ASN A 75 28.79 52.88 42.32
CA ASN A 75 27.51 53.57 42.07
C ASN A 75 26.55 52.67 41.30
N HIS A 76 27.06 51.93 40.32
CA HIS A 76 26.28 50.95 39.57
C HIS A 76 25.83 49.79 40.46
N ALA A 77 26.65 49.38 41.43
CA ALA A 77 26.24 48.37 42.41
C ALA A 77 25.11 48.90 43.30
N LEU A 78 25.19 50.14 43.78
CA LEU A 78 24.14 50.77 44.60
C LEU A 78 22.81 50.90 43.85
N GLN A 79 22.84 51.11 42.53
CA GLN A 79 21.63 51.13 41.70
C GLN A 79 20.90 49.78 41.70
N ILE A 80 21.65 48.67 41.56
CA ILE A 80 21.11 47.31 41.66
C ILE A 80 20.58 47.06 43.08
N VAL A 81 21.36 47.42 44.11
CA VAL A 81 20.93 47.25 45.51
C VAL A 81 19.62 47.99 45.77
N SER A 82 19.52 49.26 45.39
CA SER A 82 18.32 50.07 45.64
C SER A 82 17.06 49.51 44.97
N THR A 83 17.19 48.93 43.79
CA THR A 83 16.06 48.34 43.05
C THR A 83 15.66 46.99 43.63
N THR A 84 16.62 46.14 44.03
CA THR A 84 16.34 44.90 44.77
C THR A 84 15.78 45.18 46.18
N GLU A 85 16.20 46.26 46.86
CA GLU A 85 15.63 46.65 48.17
C GLU A 85 14.16 47.06 48.04
N ALA A 86 13.78 47.72 46.94
CA ALA A 86 12.38 48.06 46.68
C ALA A 86 11.50 46.80 46.65
N PHE A 87 11.94 45.74 45.94
CA PHE A 87 11.27 44.44 45.91
C PHE A 87 11.04 43.86 47.31
N ILE A 88 12.05 43.92 48.18
CA ILE A 88 12.00 43.34 49.53
C ILE A 88 11.14 44.19 50.46
N SER A 89 11.20 45.52 50.32
CA SER A 89 10.48 46.48 51.18
C SER A 89 8.96 46.37 51.04
N GLU A 90 8.47 45.98 49.86
CA GLU A 90 7.06 45.68 49.57
C GLU A 90 6.64 44.29 50.08
N GLY A 91 7.56 43.53 50.68
CA GLY A 91 7.29 42.24 51.32
C GLY A 91 7.32 41.03 50.39
N PHE A 92 7.75 41.18 49.14
CA PHE A 92 7.86 40.06 48.19
C PHE A 92 9.01 39.11 48.56
N ARG A 93 8.84 37.83 48.21
CA ARG A 93 9.82 36.76 48.43
C ARG A 93 9.91 35.89 47.19
N CYS A 94 11.09 35.34 46.92
CA CYS A 94 11.26 34.39 45.83
C CYS A 94 12.34 33.34 46.07
N ASP A 95 12.23 32.21 45.38
CA ASP A 95 13.24 31.14 45.45
C ASP A 95 14.51 31.50 44.68
N ARG A 96 14.39 32.08 43.47
CA ARG A 96 15.54 32.51 42.64
C ARG A 96 15.39 33.96 42.21
N TYR A 97 16.42 34.77 42.41
CA TYR A 97 16.48 36.16 41.97
C TYR A 97 17.73 36.40 41.14
N TRP A 98 17.55 36.72 39.86
CA TRP A 98 18.66 36.98 38.94
C TRP A 98 18.71 38.46 38.57
N VAL A 99 19.86 39.09 38.74
CA VAL A 99 20.16 40.39 38.16
C VAL A 99 21.03 40.17 36.93
N LEU A 100 20.49 40.50 35.76
CA LEU A 100 21.17 40.37 34.48
C LEU A 100 21.60 41.74 33.98
N HIS A 101 22.88 41.89 33.62
CA HIS A 101 23.39 43.14 33.06
C HIS A 101 24.11 42.97 31.73
N ASN A 102 24.07 44.02 30.90
CA ASN A 102 24.61 44.01 29.53
C ASN A 102 26.16 44.06 29.44
N HIS A 103 26.84 44.41 30.52
CA HIS A 103 28.31 44.53 30.58
C HIS A 103 29.05 43.17 30.62
N GLN A 104 30.29 43.12 30.10
CA GLN A 104 31.19 41.96 30.15
C GLN A 104 32.55 42.36 30.76
N ASN A 105 33.24 41.44 31.45
CA ASN A 105 34.58 41.70 31.99
C ASN A 105 35.58 42.21 30.93
N GLY A 106 35.92 43.50 31.00
CA GLY A 106 37.00 44.12 30.23
C GLY A 106 38.37 43.91 30.91
N ARG A 107 39.45 43.81 30.12
CA ARG A 107 40.82 43.79 30.66
C ARG A 107 41.27 45.16 31.22
N ARG A 108 40.53 46.24 30.95
CA ARG A 108 40.73 47.59 31.49
C ARG A 108 39.89 47.72 32.78
N GLY A 109 40.42 48.38 33.81
CA GLY A 109 39.61 48.73 34.98
C GLY A 109 39.46 47.71 36.12
N ARG A 110 40.36 46.71 36.27
CA ARG A 110 40.26 45.65 37.32
C ARG A 110 39.91 46.15 38.73
N GLY A 111 40.38 47.34 39.13
CA GLY A 111 40.08 47.93 40.44
C GLY A 111 38.61 48.28 40.62
N LYS A 112 38.04 49.14 39.78
CA LYS A 112 36.64 49.59 39.89
C LYS A 112 35.65 48.43 39.82
N PHE A 113 35.87 47.51 38.90
CA PHE A 113 35.01 46.34 38.76
C PHE A 113 35.10 45.39 39.98
N SER A 114 36.28 45.28 40.61
CA SER A 114 36.41 44.51 41.86
C SER A 114 35.66 45.13 43.03
N HIS A 115 35.58 46.47 43.09
CA HIS A 115 34.75 47.19 44.07
C HIS A 115 33.26 46.99 43.80
N PHE A 116 32.83 47.08 42.54
CA PHE A 116 31.45 46.75 42.11
C PHE A 116 31.04 45.34 42.55
N LEU A 117 31.85 44.32 42.22
CA LEU A 117 31.59 42.94 42.63
C LEU A 117 31.61 42.76 44.15
N GLY A 118 32.59 43.38 44.83
CA GLY A 118 32.69 43.31 46.29
C GLY A 118 31.43 43.83 46.98
N LYS A 119 30.85 44.92 46.48
CA LYS A 119 29.62 45.50 47.01
C LYS A 119 28.39 44.61 46.77
N ILE A 120 28.29 44.00 45.59
CA ILE A 120 27.20 43.06 45.29
C ILE A 120 27.32 41.78 46.12
N GLU A 121 28.52 41.24 46.32
CA GLU A 121 28.73 40.05 47.17
C GLU A 121 28.43 40.33 48.66
N GLU A 122 28.80 41.51 49.17
CA GLU A 122 28.40 41.96 50.51
C GLU A 122 26.86 42.01 50.64
N TYR A 123 26.19 42.58 49.64
CA TYR A 123 24.74 42.68 49.65
C TYR A 123 24.06 41.32 49.49
N LYS A 124 24.58 40.45 48.63
CA LYS A 124 24.11 39.07 48.47
C LYS A 124 24.14 38.30 49.79
N ALA A 125 25.22 38.42 50.57
CA ALA A 125 25.31 37.78 51.88
C ALA A 125 24.23 38.29 52.85
N SER A 126 23.87 39.59 52.77
CA SER A 126 22.76 40.17 53.52
C SER A 126 21.40 39.62 53.07
N LEU A 127 21.19 39.49 51.76
CA LEU A 127 19.97 38.93 51.18
C LEU A 127 19.73 37.48 51.59
N GLU A 128 20.76 36.64 51.47
CA GLU A 128 20.70 35.22 51.85
C GLU A 128 20.48 35.05 53.37
N ALA A 129 21.01 35.97 54.20
CA ALA A 129 20.73 35.98 55.64
C ALA A 129 19.30 36.42 55.99
N SER A 130 18.65 37.24 55.16
CA SER A 130 17.29 37.72 55.38
C SER A 130 16.21 36.65 55.15
N GLY A 131 16.51 35.63 54.35
CA GLY A 131 15.57 34.57 53.96
C GLY A 131 14.46 34.99 53.00
N ASN A 132 14.46 36.24 52.52
CA ASN A 132 13.46 36.71 51.53
C ASN A 132 13.80 36.26 50.09
N ILE A 133 15.08 36.06 49.80
CA ILE A 133 15.59 35.54 48.52
C ILE A 133 16.50 34.35 48.80
N ASN A 134 16.13 33.17 48.34
CA ASN A 134 16.89 31.94 48.63
C ASN A 134 18.14 31.79 47.74
N ASN A 135 18.10 32.28 46.49
CA ASN A 135 19.21 32.19 45.54
C ASN A 135 19.36 33.48 44.73
N PHE A 136 20.24 34.38 45.17
CA PHE A 136 20.57 35.59 44.43
C PHE A 136 21.77 35.36 43.49
N ARG A 137 21.64 35.76 42.22
CA ARG A 137 22.75 35.72 41.25
C ARG A 137 22.85 37.01 40.45
N LEU A 138 24.06 37.56 40.39
CA LEU A 138 24.43 38.54 39.39
C LEU A 138 24.98 37.80 38.16
N LEU A 139 24.34 37.97 37.01
CA LEU A 139 24.74 37.34 35.75
C LEU A 139 25.27 38.39 34.77
N GLN A 140 26.46 38.13 34.25
CA GLN A 140 26.98 38.89 33.12
C GLN A 140 26.30 38.43 31.83
N ARG A 141 26.20 39.33 30.85
CA ARG A 141 25.61 39.03 29.53
C ARG A 141 26.17 37.74 28.90
N GLN A 142 27.49 37.55 28.83
CA GLN A 142 28.04 36.34 28.21
C GLN A 142 27.74 35.08 29.03
N GLU A 143 27.75 35.18 30.36
CA GLU A 143 27.38 34.03 31.21
C GLU A 143 25.92 33.62 30.99
N PHE A 144 25.02 34.59 30.84
CA PHE A 144 23.62 34.34 30.51
C PHE A 144 23.45 33.74 29.10
N LEU A 145 24.12 34.28 28.10
CA LEU A 145 24.09 33.74 26.74
C LEU A 145 24.65 32.32 26.68
N ASP A 146 25.74 32.03 27.39
CA ASP A 146 26.32 30.69 27.46
C ASP A 146 25.34 29.71 28.13
N LYS A 147 24.62 30.15 29.18
CA LYS A 147 23.54 29.35 29.81
C LYS A 147 22.39 29.10 28.84
N ALA A 148 21.89 30.14 28.17
CA ALA A 148 20.80 30.04 27.20
C ALA A 148 21.18 29.17 25.99
N GLU A 149 22.38 29.31 25.42
CA GLU A 149 22.89 28.48 24.32
C GLU A 149 22.99 27.01 24.76
N ASN A 150 23.48 26.74 25.96
CA ASN A 150 23.59 25.38 26.49
C ASN A 150 22.22 24.73 26.70
N GLU A 151 21.26 25.46 27.26
CA GLU A 151 19.89 24.96 27.42
C GLU A 151 19.22 24.76 26.07
N PHE A 152 19.33 25.74 25.18
CA PHE A 152 18.77 25.66 23.83
C PHE A 152 19.33 24.47 23.04
N ARG A 153 20.62 24.17 23.21
CA ARG A 153 21.22 22.96 22.63
C ARG A 153 20.57 21.69 23.15
N SER A 154 20.29 21.59 24.46
CA SER A 154 19.60 20.45 25.06
C SER A 154 18.18 20.32 24.52
N THR A 155 17.44 21.42 24.50
CA THR A 155 16.07 21.50 23.97
C THR A 155 16.02 21.09 22.51
N LEU A 156 16.90 21.65 21.67
CA LEU A 156 16.97 21.33 20.24
C LEU A 156 17.29 19.87 19.99
N THR A 157 18.20 19.29 20.78
CA THR A 157 18.54 17.85 20.71
C THR A 157 17.32 17.00 21.04
N CYS A 158 16.59 17.34 22.10
CA CYS A 158 15.37 16.63 22.52
C CYS A 158 14.27 16.72 21.44
N LEU A 159 14.01 17.91 20.92
CA LEU A 159 12.98 18.12 19.87
C LEU A 159 13.32 17.38 18.58
N LEU A 160 14.58 17.34 18.16
CA LEU A 160 15.02 16.57 16.99
C LEU A 160 14.90 15.05 17.17
N GLN A 161 15.19 14.55 18.38
CA GLN A 161 14.98 13.14 18.71
C GLN A 161 13.51 12.78 18.71
N GLU A 162 12.66 13.64 19.28
CA GLU A 162 11.22 13.46 19.30
C GLU A 162 10.64 13.52 17.88
N TYR A 163 11.09 14.44 17.04
CA TYR A 163 10.76 14.47 15.61
C TYR A 163 11.12 13.14 14.93
N SER A 164 12.35 12.66 15.12
CA SER A 164 12.83 11.41 14.50
C SER A 164 12.01 10.21 14.98
N ARG A 165 11.61 10.18 16.26
CA ARG A 165 10.72 9.16 16.84
C ARG A 165 9.32 9.22 16.24
N ARG A 166 8.72 10.42 16.15
CA ARG A 166 7.41 10.64 15.52
C ARG A 166 7.42 10.23 14.05
N TYR A 167 8.46 10.60 13.30
CA TYR A 167 8.62 10.24 11.90
C TYR A 167 8.76 8.73 11.71
N ARG A 168 9.53 8.05 12.56
CA ARG A 168 9.60 6.58 12.57
C ARG A 168 8.21 5.96 12.78
N LEU A 169 7.47 6.42 13.78
CA LEU A 169 6.10 5.91 14.05
C LEU A 169 5.15 6.18 12.86
N ASP A 170 5.24 7.33 12.20
CA ASP A 170 4.46 7.60 10.98
C ASP A 170 4.79 6.60 9.86
N ILE A 171 6.07 6.25 9.69
CA ILE A 171 6.48 5.24 8.70
C ILE A 171 6.00 3.84 9.10
N GLU A 172 6.14 3.46 10.37
CA GLU A 172 5.68 2.16 10.88
C GLU A 172 4.16 2.00 10.74
N ASN A 173 3.40 3.07 10.97
CA ASN A 173 1.93 3.05 10.91
C ASN A 173 1.37 3.16 9.48
N LYS A 174 2.21 3.41 8.46
CA LYS A 174 1.76 3.44 7.05
C LYS A 174 1.41 2.06 6.50
N LEU A 175 1.92 0.98 7.11
CA LEU A 175 1.75 -0.40 6.70
C LEU A 175 1.39 -1.25 7.92
N GLU A 176 0.48 -2.21 7.76
CA GLU A 176 0.01 -3.09 8.84
C GLU A 176 1.16 -3.84 9.54
N PHE A 177 2.15 -4.31 8.77
CA PHE A 177 3.34 -4.99 9.27
C PHE A 177 4.58 -4.07 9.30
N GLY A 178 4.40 -2.75 9.21
CA GLY A 178 5.47 -1.77 9.05
C GLY A 178 6.42 -1.66 10.25
N LYS A 179 5.97 -2.07 11.45
CA LYS A 179 6.80 -2.12 12.67
C LYS A 179 7.83 -3.26 12.67
N TYR A 180 7.68 -4.25 11.79
CA TYR A 180 8.59 -5.39 11.72
C TYR A 180 9.72 -5.12 10.73
N TYR A 181 10.94 -5.33 11.18
CA TYR A 181 12.17 -5.09 10.42
C TYR A 181 13.09 -6.31 10.51
N VAL A 182 13.84 -6.54 9.44
CA VAL A 182 14.93 -7.53 9.37
C VAL A 182 16.25 -6.78 9.46
N PRO A 183 17.11 -7.04 10.48
CA PRO A 183 18.38 -6.31 10.65
C PRO A 183 19.40 -6.60 9.54
N ASN A 184 19.41 -7.84 9.06
CA ASN A 184 20.31 -8.31 8.02
C ASN A 184 19.54 -8.27 6.70
N VAL A 185 19.70 -7.21 5.91
CA VAL A 185 19.14 -7.15 4.55
C VAL A 185 20.27 -7.33 3.54
N PRO A 186 20.01 -7.91 2.36
CA PRO A 186 21.05 -8.09 1.36
C PRO A 186 21.51 -6.72 0.85
N ALA A 187 22.83 -6.51 0.89
CA ALA A 187 23.45 -5.30 0.39
C ALA A 187 24.85 -5.54 -0.17
N GLU A 188 25.17 -4.86 -1.26
CA GLU A 188 26.52 -4.80 -1.83
C GLU A 188 27.26 -3.57 -1.28
N GLU A 189 28.44 -3.79 -0.68
CA GLU A 189 29.31 -2.71 -0.23
C GLU A 189 30.39 -2.38 -1.26
N SER A 190 30.55 -1.09 -1.55
CA SER A 190 31.66 -0.57 -2.34
C SER A 190 32.34 0.60 -1.63
N GLU A 191 33.67 0.62 -1.68
CA GLU A 191 34.47 1.75 -1.23
C GLU A 191 34.74 2.68 -2.42
N ILE A 192 34.36 3.95 -2.27
CA ILE A 192 34.61 5.01 -3.25
C ILE A 192 35.77 5.86 -2.74
N SER A 193 36.85 5.87 -3.51
CA SER A 193 37.99 6.74 -3.25
C SER A 193 38.12 7.80 -4.33
N PHE A 194 38.16 9.06 -3.90
CA PHE A 194 38.35 10.20 -4.78
C PHE A 194 39.85 10.51 -4.86
N ARG A 195 40.42 10.46 -6.05
CA ARG A 195 41.83 10.79 -6.30
C ARG A 195 41.91 12.15 -6.99
N GLU A 196 42.83 12.97 -6.51
CA GLU A 196 43.12 14.29 -7.09
C GLU A 196 43.49 14.11 -8.58
N HIS A 197 42.83 14.84 -9.48
CA HIS A 197 43.10 14.87 -10.93
C HIS A 197 42.67 13.62 -11.72
N GLU A 198 42.00 12.63 -11.10
CA GLU A 198 41.34 11.55 -11.84
C GLU A 198 39.85 11.93 -12.04
N PRO A 199 39.35 11.97 -13.30
CA PRO A 199 37.95 12.30 -13.57
C PRO A 199 36.98 11.19 -13.16
N ILE A 200 37.49 9.98 -12.89
CA ILE A 200 36.70 8.81 -12.51
C ILE A 200 37.20 8.35 -11.13
N PRO A 201 36.35 8.30 -10.10
CA PRO A 201 36.72 7.82 -8.78
C PRO A 201 36.98 6.31 -8.84
N ASN A 202 37.90 5.83 -8.01
CA ASN A 202 38.18 4.40 -7.93
C ASN A 202 37.15 3.75 -6.99
N VAL A 203 36.27 2.94 -7.58
CA VAL A 203 35.28 2.12 -6.89
C VAL A 203 35.85 0.73 -6.70
N LYS A 204 36.02 0.33 -5.45
CA LYS A 204 36.48 -1.01 -5.08
C LYS A 204 35.35 -1.74 -4.37
N GLN A 205 34.86 -2.82 -4.99
CA GLN A 205 33.92 -3.71 -4.31
C GLN A 205 34.60 -4.30 -3.06
N VAL A 206 33.87 -4.27 -1.95
CA VAL A 206 34.30 -4.88 -0.70
C VAL A 206 33.70 -6.28 -0.65
N PRO A 207 34.51 -7.34 -0.50
CA PRO A 207 33.98 -8.70 -0.35
C PRO A 207 33.01 -8.75 0.83
N SER A 208 31.85 -9.38 0.65
CA SER A 208 30.85 -9.49 1.72
C SER A 208 31.40 -10.34 2.88
N ASN A 209 31.54 -9.72 4.05
CA ASN A 209 31.70 -10.47 5.29
C ASN A 209 30.30 -10.92 5.72
N GLY A 210 29.93 -12.16 5.39
CA GLY A 210 28.56 -12.71 5.51
C GLY A 210 27.89 -12.71 6.90
N ASN A 211 28.42 -12.00 7.90
CA ASN A 211 27.90 -11.91 9.27
C ASN A 211 27.56 -10.48 9.73
N GLN A 212 27.82 -9.44 8.95
CA GLN A 212 27.62 -8.05 9.40
C GLN A 212 26.29 -7.47 8.91
N SER A 213 25.48 -6.94 9.83
CA SER A 213 24.18 -6.34 9.46
C SER A 213 24.38 -5.03 8.69
N VAL A 214 23.42 -4.65 7.83
CA VAL A 214 23.51 -3.37 7.10
C VAL A 214 23.50 -2.19 8.07
N SER A 215 22.75 -2.29 9.17
CA SER A 215 22.78 -1.28 10.23
C SER A 215 24.16 -1.15 10.86
N GLU A 216 24.85 -2.27 11.13
CA GLU A 216 26.23 -2.23 11.60
C GLU A 216 27.19 -1.64 10.56
N LEU A 217 27.01 -1.93 9.28
CA LEU A 217 27.81 -1.33 8.22
C LEU A 217 27.61 0.19 8.17
N VAL A 218 26.36 0.65 8.22
CA VAL A 218 26.02 2.08 8.19
C VAL A 218 26.61 2.83 9.39
N ILE A 219 26.66 2.21 10.58
CA ILE A 219 27.19 2.83 11.81
C ILE A 219 28.70 2.59 11.99
N SER A 220 29.28 1.63 11.27
CA SER A 220 30.66 1.17 11.51
C SER A 220 31.69 2.31 11.48
N GLU A 221 32.49 2.39 12.53
CA GLU A 221 33.39 3.50 12.79
C GLU A 221 34.65 3.42 11.92
N ARG A 222 34.57 4.02 10.73
CA ARG A 222 35.70 4.23 9.82
C ARG A 222 36.01 5.72 9.80
N LYS A 223 37.05 6.16 10.53
CA LYS A 223 37.44 7.59 10.61
C LYS A 223 37.82 8.20 9.25
N ASP A 224 38.10 7.37 8.24
CA ASP A 224 38.38 7.75 6.87
C ASP A 224 37.13 7.92 6.00
N ILE A 225 35.94 7.50 6.48
CA ILE A 225 34.65 7.55 5.78
C ILE A 225 33.72 8.53 6.49
N ILE A 226 33.34 9.60 5.79
CA ILE A 226 32.39 10.61 6.30
C ILE A 226 30.99 10.39 5.72
N TRP A 227 30.92 9.83 4.50
CA TRP A 227 29.68 9.65 3.75
C TRP A 227 29.38 8.16 3.58
N THR A 228 28.18 7.76 4.00
CA THR A 228 27.56 6.49 3.64
C THR A 228 26.43 6.79 2.65
N LEU A 229 26.62 6.38 1.40
CA LEU A 229 25.68 6.54 0.30
C LEU A 229 24.84 5.26 0.21
N MET A 230 23.64 5.27 0.77
CA MET A 230 22.71 4.15 0.69
C MET A 230 21.80 4.34 -0.51
N HIS A 231 21.84 3.38 -1.44
CA HIS A 231 20.96 3.39 -2.60
C HIS A 231 20.34 2.02 -2.86
N GLY A 232 19.38 1.97 -3.78
CA GLY A 232 18.59 0.77 -4.05
C GLY A 232 17.32 1.13 -4.81
N GLU A 233 16.66 0.13 -5.37
CA GLU A 233 15.37 0.31 -6.05
C GLU A 233 14.29 0.86 -5.10
N ALA A 234 13.20 1.40 -5.67
CA ALA A 234 12.03 1.74 -4.87
C ALA A 234 11.56 0.52 -4.07
N GLY A 235 11.01 0.72 -2.86
CA GLY A 235 10.54 -0.38 -2.03
C GLY A 235 11.60 -1.32 -1.43
N ALA A 236 12.88 -1.19 -1.77
CA ALA A 236 13.98 -2.03 -1.24
C ALA A 236 14.27 -1.85 0.28
N GLY A 237 13.45 -1.08 1.00
CA GLY A 237 13.61 -0.90 2.44
C GLY A 237 14.67 0.14 2.86
N LYS A 238 15.04 1.09 1.98
CA LYS A 238 16.06 2.11 2.26
C LYS A 238 15.72 2.98 3.48
N THR A 239 14.58 3.67 3.45
CA THR A 239 14.08 4.50 4.57
C THR A 239 13.94 3.68 5.85
N THR A 240 13.38 2.47 5.76
CA THR A 240 13.23 1.55 6.90
C THR A 240 14.58 1.16 7.48
N THR A 241 15.56 0.85 6.64
CA THR A 241 16.92 0.49 7.08
C THR A 241 17.61 1.69 7.73
N ALA A 242 17.49 2.89 7.16
CA ALA A 242 18.07 4.11 7.72
C ALA A 242 17.45 4.46 9.09
N LEU A 243 16.11 4.39 9.22
CA LEU A 243 15.40 4.61 10.48
C LEU A 243 15.70 3.53 11.52
N TYR A 244 15.76 2.26 11.10
CA TYR A 244 16.08 1.17 12.02
C TYR A 244 17.49 1.36 12.58
N THR A 245 18.46 1.59 11.69
CA THR A 245 19.84 1.95 12.04
C THR A 245 19.89 3.14 12.99
N ALA A 246 19.09 4.16 12.72
CA ALA A 246 19.01 5.36 13.54
C ALA A 246 18.59 5.07 14.99
N THR A 247 17.76 4.05 15.19
CA THR A 247 17.22 3.71 16.51
C THR A 247 17.99 2.63 17.25
N THR A 248 18.75 1.79 16.56
CA THR A 248 19.62 0.79 17.18
C THR A 248 21.02 1.30 17.45
N ALA A 249 21.43 2.38 16.78
CA ALA A 249 22.70 3.02 17.08
C ALA A 249 22.71 3.50 18.54
N ASN A 250 23.82 3.26 19.25
CA ASN A 250 24.09 3.95 20.50
C ASN A 250 24.55 5.41 20.24
N LYS A 251 23.84 6.10 19.34
CA LYS A 251 24.11 7.45 18.83
C LYS A 251 22.79 8.19 18.65
N ILE A 252 22.85 9.51 18.77
CA ILE A 252 21.73 10.43 18.56
C ILE A 252 21.59 10.65 17.06
N VAL A 253 20.49 10.20 16.47
CA VAL A 253 20.29 10.33 15.02
C VAL A 253 19.29 11.43 14.71
N PHE A 254 19.71 12.35 13.86
CA PHE A 254 18.87 13.40 13.31
C PHE A 254 18.45 13.00 11.91
N PHE A 255 17.19 12.60 11.80
CA PHE A 255 16.59 12.19 10.54
C PHE A 255 16.01 13.40 9.79
N ILE A 256 16.37 13.54 8.52
CA ILE A 256 15.98 14.67 7.67
C ILE A 256 15.29 14.09 6.44
N ASN A 257 13.97 14.27 6.36
CA ASN A 257 13.22 13.99 5.15
C ASN A 257 13.53 15.10 4.11
N CYS A 258 14.12 14.72 2.98
CA CYS A 258 14.54 15.68 1.96
C CYS A 258 13.38 16.16 1.08
N ASP A 259 12.28 15.41 0.95
CA ASP A 259 11.10 15.80 0.14
C ASP A 259 10.57 17.18 0.54
N ILE A 260 10.54 17.45 1.84
CA ILE A 260 9.99 18.70 2.40
C ILE A 260 10.96 19.90 2.33
N LEU A 261 12.20 19.73 1.87
CA LEU A 261 13.18 20.82 1.88
C LEU A 261 13.06 21.74 0.65
N ASN A 262 12.83 23.03 0.87
CA ASN A 262 12.65 24.00 -0.21
C ASN A 262 13.86 24.94 -0.37
N PHE A 263 14.83 24.53 -1.20
CA PHE A 263 16.07 25.29 -1.41
C PHE A 263 15.92 26.42 -2.43
N TYR A 264 15.35 27.56 -2.00
CA TYR A 264 15.29 28.79 -2.80
C TYR A 264 16.30 29.88 -2.37
N SER A 265 17.05 29.66 -1.30
CA SER A 265 17.89 30.69 -0.69
C SER A 265 19.28 30.82 -1.34
N LEU A 266 19.66 32.08 -1.62
CA LEU A 266 21.00 32.52 -2.05
C LEU A 266 22.05 32.52 -0.93
N ARG A 267 21.65 32.34 0.34
CA ARG A 267 22.61 32.33 1.47
C ARG A 267 23.38 31.00 1.51
N SER A 268 24.67 31.07 1.84
CA SER A 268 25.60 29.94 1.85
C SER A 268 26.16 29.67 3.25
N GLY A 269 26.57 28.43 3.50
CA GLY A 269 27.21 28.00 4.75
C GLY A 269 26.41 26.95 5.54
N THR A 270 27.13 26.23 6.39
CA THR A 270 26.62 25.13 7.24
C THR A 270 25.47 25.59 8.14
N ASN A 271 25.66 26.68 8.88
CA ASN A 271 24.65 27.17 9.84
C ASN A 271 23.33 27.54 9.14
N PHE A 272 23.40 28.16 7.95
CA PHE A 272 22.20 28.52 7.20
C PHE A 272 21.45 27.29 6.69
N LEU A 273 22.17 26.24 6.25
CA LEU A 273 21.56 24.97 5.87
C LEU A 273 20.83 24.35 7.07
N LEU A 274 21.47 24.32 8.24
CA LEU A 274 20.91 23.72 9.45
C LEU A 274 19.68 24.49 9.96
N GLU A 275 19.74 25.82 10.01
CA GLU A 275 18.57 26.66 10.31
C GLU A 275 17.41 26.36 9.35
N HIS A 276 17.69 26.33 8.04
CA HIS A 276 16.66 26.07 7.04
C HIS A 276 16.02 24.69 7.22
N ILE A 277 16.82 23.66 7.48
CA ILE A 277 16.32 22.31 7.78
C ILE A 277 15.39 22.38 8.99
N LEU A 278 15.82 22.97 10.11
CA LEU A 278 15.02 23.06 11.34
C LEU A 278 13.69 23.78 11.13
N ARG A 279 13.68 24.84 10.31
CA ARG A 279 12.46 25.55 9.90
C ARG A 279 11.53 24.66 9.09
N MET A 280 12.04 23.95 8.08
CA MET A 280 11.21 23.07 7.24
C MET A 280 10.67 21.86 8.01
N LEU A 281 11.40 21.40 9.03
CA LEU A 281 10.97 20.35 9.93
C LEU A 281 9.98 20.83 11.02
N ASN A 282 9.70 22.14 11.10
CA ASN A 282 8.87 22.77 12.15
C ASN A 282 9.30 22.41 13.58
N ILE A 283 10.61 22.32 13.84
CA ILE A 283 11.13 21.81 15.13
C ILE A 283 10.73 22.69 16.32
N LEU A 284 10.59 24.00 16.12
CA LEU A 284 10.28 24.97 17.17
C LEU A 284 8.80 25.37 17.19
N GLU A 285 7.90 24.56 16.63
CA GLU A 285 6.47 24.87 16.57
C GLU A 285 5.81 24.90 17.97
N GLU A 286 6.38 24.18 18.95
CA GLU A 286 5.90 24.17 20.35
C GLU A 286 6.10 25.52 21.07
N PHE A 287 6.89 26.45 20.51
CA PHE A 287 6.99 27.82 21.02
C PHE A 287 5.85 28.67 20.46
N GLU A 288 4.93 29.10 21.35
CA GLU A 288 3.71 29.81 20.98
C GLU A 288 3.97 31.21 20.38
N ASP A 289 4.94 31.94 20.95
CA ASP A 289 5.28 33.29 20.52
C ASP A 289 6.08 33.28 19.20
N GLU A 290 5.55 33.96 18.19
CA GLU A 290 6.16 34.02 16.85
C GLU A 290 7.50 34.75 16.84
N THR A 291 7.65 35.79 17.67
CA THR A 291 8.88 36.58 17.79
C THR A 291 9.98 35.74 18.42
N ASP A 292 9.65 35.02 19.49
CA ASP A 292 10.58 34.10 20.16
C ASP A 292 11.04 33.03 19.16
N ARG A 293 10.09 32.40 18.46
CA ARG A 293 10.38 31.35 17.47
C ARG A 293 11.29 31.84 16.34
N GLU A 294 11.10 33.05 15.83
CA GLU A 294 11.97 33.62 14.79
C GLU A 294 13.40 33.87 15.29
N LEU A 295 13.55 34.40 16.50
CA LEU A 295 14.87 34.54 17.13
C LEU A 295 15.53 33.18 17.31
N LEU A 296 14.82 32.21 17.88
CA LEU A 296 15.36 30.87 18.15
C LEU A 296 15.77 30.16 16.86
N TYR A 297 14.99 30.26 15.78
CA TYR A 297 15.40 29.72 14.49
C TYR A 297 16.70 30.36 13.99
N SER A 298 16.85 31.69 14.09
CA SER A 298 18.08 32.36 13.68
C SER A 298 19.34 31.88 14.44
N LEU A 299 19.16 31.46 15.70
CA LEU A 299 20.24 30.93 16.56
C LEU A 299 20.45 29.42 16.37
N SER A 300 19.43 28.71 15.89
CA SER A 300 19.38 27.24 15.84
C SER A 300 20.46 26.64 14.94
N GLY A 301 20.72 27.25 13.78
CA GLY A 301 21.71 26.75 12.83
C GLY A 301 23.13 26.74 13.40
N ALA A 302 23.53 27.82 14.10
CA ALA A 302 24.84 27.90 14.75
C ALA A 302 24.94 26.95 15.95
N THR A 303 23.87 26.85 16.74
CA THR A 303 23.78 25.96 17.91
C THR A 303 23.89 24.50 17.51
N LEU A 304 23.13 24.07 16.50
CA LEU A 304 23.18 22.71 15.97
C LEU A 304 24.52 22.43 15.30
N GLY A 305 25.05 23.37 14.50
CA GLY A 305 26.34 23.25 13.85
C GLY A 305 27.45 22.91 14.84
N LYS A 306 27.58 23.69 15.91
CA LYS A 306 28.53 23.47 17.00
C LYS A 306 28.32 22.15 17.75
N THR A 307 27.07 21.66 17.80
CA THR A 307 26.70 20.38 18.44
C THR A 307 27.20 19.18 17.65
N ILE A 308 27.18 19.25 16.32
CA ILE A 308 27.50 18.12 15.43
C ILE A 308 28.87 18.22 14.75
N GLU A 309 29.53 19.38 14.77
CA GLU A 309 30.79 19.66 14.07
C GLU A 309 31.87 18.60 14.34
N HIS A 310 32.02 18.18 15.60
CA HIS A 310 33.05 17.23 16.07
C HIS A 310 32.46 16.10 16.93
N SER A 311 31.25 15.66 16.62
CA SER A 311 30.55 14.70 17.48
C SER A 311 30.61 13.26 16.96
N GLU A 312 31.18 12.37 17.77
CA GLU A 312 31.08 10.91 17.56
C GLU A 312 29.72 10.36 18.03
N LYS A 313 28.95 11.16 18.76
CA LYS A 313 27.64 10.79 19.32
C LYS A 313 26.47 10.99 18.36
N HIS A 314 26.63 11.80 17.31
CA HIS A 314 25.52 12.15 16.41
C HIS A 314 25.67 11.50 15.04
N ILE A 315 24.55 11.27 14.36
CA ILE A 315 24.49 10.85 12.95
C ILE A 315 23.47 11.74 12.24
N LEU A 316 23.81 12.22 11.05
CA LEU A 316 22.85 12.89 10.15
C LEU A 316 22.38 11.91 9.09
N VAL A 317 21.05 11.78 8.92
CA VAL A 317 20.45 10.99 7.85
C VAL A 317 19.65 11.91 6.94
N PHE A 318 20.05 12.02 5.67
CA PHE A 318 19.29 12.69 4.62
C PHE A 318 18.58 11.63 3.79
N ASP A 319 17.26 11.51 3.98
CA ASP A 319 16.44 10.51 3.28
C ASP A 319 15.68 11.11 2.10
N GLY A 320 15.59 10.36 0.99
CA GLY A 320 14.82 10.76 -0.19
C GLY A 320 15.45 11.90 -1.00
N LEU A 321 16.76 11.89 -1.23
CA LEU A 321 17.41 12.94 -2.04
C LEU A 321 16.83 13.05 -3.46
N ASP A 322 16.42 11.93 -4.05
CA ASP A 322 15.78 11.89 -5.37
C ASP A 322 14.36 12.47 -5.38
N GLU A 323 13.71 12.52 -4.22
CA GLU A 323 12.35 13.07 -4.07
C GLU A 323 12.39 14.60 -4.02
N ASN A 324 13.53 15.17 -3.60
CA ASN A 324 13.74 16.60 -3.60
C ASN A 324 14.11 17.13 -5.00
N ARG A 325 13.32 18.05 -5.54
CA ARG A 325 13.58 18.64 -6.88
C ARG A 325 14.96 19.29 -7.02
N PHE A 326 15.46 19.93 -5.95
CA PHE A 326 16.75 20.62 -5.99
C PHE A 326 17.91 19.64 -5.96
N TYR A 327 17.86 18.58 -5.16
CA TYR A 327 18.94 17.58 -5.14
C TYR A 327 18.92 16.64 -6.32
N SER A 328 17.74 16.40 -6.88
CA SER A 328 17.57 15.49 -7.99
C SER A 328 17.98 16.14 -9.32
N ASP A 329 17.80 17.45 -9.51
CA ASP A 329 18.20 18.16 -10.74
C ASP A 329 19.75 18.32 -10.86
N PRO A 330 20.41 17.64 -11.81
CA PRO A 330 21.87 17.72 -11.98
C PRO A 330 22.37 19.10 -12.44
N SER A 331 21.47 19.96 -12.93
CA SER A 331 21.81 21.32 -13.36
C SER A 331 21.91 22.32 -12.20
N SER A 332 21.35 21.94 -11.05
CA SER A 332 21.28 22.77 -9.86
C SER A 332 22.60 22.79 -9.07
N GLU A 333 23.48 21.83 -9.34
CA GLU A 333 24.63 21.48 -8.49
C GLU A 333 24.19 21.21 -7.04
N GLY A 334 23.02 20.62 -6.85
CA GLY A 334 22.36 20.49 -5.55
C GLY A 334 23.15 19.61 -4.58
N ILE A 335 23.65 18.46 -5.05
CA ILE A 335 24.48 17.54 -4.27
C ILE A 335 25.84 18.17 -3.98
N LYS A 336 26.43 18.85 -4.97
CA LYS A 336 27.66 19.61 -4.78
C LYS A 336 27.51 20.67 -3.69
N ARG A 337 26.45 21.47 -3.72
CA ARG A 337 26.15 22.50 -2.72
C ARG A 337 25.86 21.90 -1.34
N LEU A 338 25.19 20.75 -1.29
CA LEU A 338 24.97 20.01 -0.04
C LEU A 338 26.33 19.59 0.55
N SER A 339 27.20 18.97 -0.24
CA SER A 339 28.55 18.58 0.17
C SER A 339 29.43 19.76 0.59
N ASP A 340 29.31 20.90 -0.08
CA ASP A 340 29.99 22.14 0.31
C ASP A 340 29.47 22.69 1.63
N ARG A 341 28.16 22.68 1.86
CA ARG A 341 27.55 23.15 3.11
C ARG A 341 27.71 22.19 4.28
N LEU A 342 28.01 20.91 4.03
CA LEU A 342 28.30 19.93 5.08
C LEU A 342 29.81 19.71 5.28
N SER A 343 30.68 20.52 4.65
CA SER A 343 32.13 20.29 4.66
C SER A 343 32.76 20.30 6.05
N ASP A 344 32.18 21.10 6.93
CA ASP A 344 32.68 21.39 8.27
C ASP A 344 32.11 20.43 9.33
N ILE A 345 31.17 19.57 8.93
CA ILE A 345 30.56 18.57 9.80
C ILE A 345 31.38 17.28 9.72
N HIS A 346 31.82 16.78 10.88
CA HIS A 346 32.64 15.56 10.98
C HIS A 346 31.89 14.37 11.60
N CYS A 347 30.62 14.53 12.01
CA CYS A 347 29.81 13.38 12.38
C CYS A 347 29.48 12.52 11.13
N PRO A 348 29.18 11.23 11.28
CA PRO A 348 28.73 10.39 10.16
C PRO A 348 27.50 10.97 9.45
N ILE A 349 27.55 11.00 8.11
CA ILE A 349 26.45 11.46 7.25
C ILE A 349 26.01 10.31 6.37
N ILE A 350 24.72 10.00 6.41
CA ILE A 350 24.07 8.99 5.58
C ILE A 350 23.20 9.71 4.56
N LEU A 351 23.45 9.45 3.29
CA LEU A 351 22.60 9.90 2.20
C LEU A 351 21.82 8.73 1.65
N VAL A 352 20.50 8.86 1.57
CA VAL A 352 19.63 7.81 1.04
C VAL A 352 19.00 8.28 -0.27
N THR A 353 19.10 7.45 -1.31
CA THR A 353 18.50 7.78 -2.62
C THR A 353 18.20 6.55 -3.48
N ARG A 354 17.57 6.71 -4.64
CA ARG A 354 17.40 5.65 -5.65
C ARG A 354 18.69 5.37 -6.42
N THR A 355 18.86 4.13 -6.88
CA THR A 355 20.03 3.72 -7.69
C THR A 355 20.20 4.57 -8.96
N SER A 356 19.11 4.88 -9.67
CA SER A 356 19.19 5.73 -10.87
C SER A 356 19.74 7.13 -10.56
N HIS A 357 19.23 7.78 -9.51
CA HIS A 357 19.73 9.09 -9.09
C HIS A 357 21.17 9.03 -8.58
N PHE A 358 21.54 7.94 -7.89
CA PHE A 358 22.92 7.68 -7.49
C PHE A 358 23.86 7.66 -8.70
N GLU A 359 23.54 6.84 -9.71
CA GLU A 359 24.39 6.62 -10.89
C GLU A 359 24.45 7.84 -11.83
N GLU A 360 23.32 8.52 -12.05
CA GLU A 360 23.20 9.59 -13.05
C GLU A 360 23.65 10.98 -12.54
N SER A 361 23.42 11.28 -11.26
CA SER A 361 23.57 12.62 -10.71
C SER A 361 24.58 12.64 -9.56
N LEU A 362 24.21 12.02 -8.44
CA LEU A 362 24.92 12.13 -7.16
C LEU A 362 26.38 11.72 -7.25
N PHE A 363 26.68 10.63 -7.95
CA PHE A 363 28.05 10.16 -8.14
C PHE A 363 28.91 11.17 -8.90
N SER A 364 28.39 11.75 -9.99
CA SER A 364 29.12 12.72 -10.83
C SER A 364 29.39 14.06 -10.11
N GLU A 365 28.40 14.55 -9.35
CA GLU A 365 28.54 15.81 -8.61
C GLU A 365 29.53 15.69 -7.45
N LEU A 366 29.51 14.56 -6.71
CA LEU A 366 30.47 14.31 -5.62
C LEU A 366 31.92 14.22 -6.13
N VAL A 367 32.13 13.63 -7.31
CA VAL A 367 33.46 13.59 -7.96
C VAL A 367 33.95 14.98 -8.30
N THR A 368 33.06 15.83 -8.85
CA THR A 368 33.39 17.21 -9.21
C THR A 368 33.79 18.04 -7.98
N VAL A 369 33.09 17.87 -6.86
CA VAL A 369 33.41 18.55 -5.59
C VAL A 369 34.83 18.22 -5.14
N ASN A 370 35.17 16.93 -5.10
CA ASN A 370 36.46 16.48 -4.57
C ASN A 370 37.64 16.92 -5.45
N ASN A 371 37.47 16.99 -6.77
CA ASN A 371 38.51 17.47 -7.69
C ASN A 371 38.78 18.99 -7.56
N SER A 372 37.80 19.77 -7.07
CA SER A 372 37.95 21.23 -6.92
C SER A 372 38.66 21.66 -5.63
N ARG A 373 38.81 20.78 -4.64
CA ARG A 373 39.45 21.06 -3.34
C ARG A 373 40.92 20.64 -3.36
N GLY A 374 41.81 21.50 -3.88
CA GLY A 374 43.26 21.24 -3.86
C GLY A 374 43.82 21.19 -2.42
N GLY A 375 44.58 20.12 -2.10
CA GLY A 375 45.34 19.99 -0.84
C GLY A 375 45.10 18.68 -0.06
N ALA A 376 46.00 18.37 0.88
CA ALA A 376 46.05 17.10 1.65
C ALA A 376 44.78 16.72 2.45
N LYS A 377 43.78 17.61 2.55
CA LYS A 377 42.43 17.33 3.08
C LYS A 377 41.50 16.60 2.09
N ALA A 378 41.97 16.32 0.86
CA ALA A 378 41.18 15.81 -0.28
C ALA A 378 40.99 14.29 -0.36
N ARG A 379 41.48 13.48 0.61
CA ARG A 379 41.31 12.03 0.62
C ARG A 379 40.15 11.57 1.50
N ARG A 380 38.96 12.15 1.31
CA ARG A 380 37.74 11.64 1.97
C ARG A 380 37.31 10.39 1.20
N LYS A 381 37.13 9.25 1.87
CA LYS A 381 36.49 8.09 1.27
C LYS A 381 34.99 8.17 1.52
N ALA A 382 34.22 7.58 0.62
CA ALA A 382 32.80 7.33 0.82
C ALA A 382 32.55 5.83 0.76
N ARG A 383 31.53 5.40 1.49
CA ARG A 383 30.96 4.07 1.37
C ARG A 383 29.72 4.16 0.49
N ALA A 384 29.55 3.23 -0.44
CA ALA A 384 28.27 2.98 -1.09
C ALA A 384 27.72 1.65 -0.59
N LEU A 385 26.45 1.66 -0.22
CA LEU A 385 25.67 0.49 0.17
C LEU A 385 24.47 0.40 -0.76
N LYS A 386 24.49 -0.57 -1.66
CA LYS A 386 23.35 -0.85 -2.53
C LYS A 386 22.49 -1.92 -1.88
N LEU A 387 21.26 -1.56 -1.49
CA LEU A 387 20.28 -2.54 -1.01
C LEU A 387 19.71 -3.31 -2.20
N ASP A 388 19.76 -4.63 -2.12
CA ASP A 388 19.26 -5.54 -3.15
C ASP A 388 17.90 -6.15 -2.77
N ILE A 389 17.31 -6.86 -3.74
CA ILE A 389 16.11 -7.67 -3.52
C ILE A 389 16.35 -8.74 -2.44
N TRP A 390 15.31 -9.05 -1.67
CA TRP A 390 15.39 -10.03 -0.61
C TRP A 390 15.46 -11.46 -1.16
N SER A 391 16.01 -12.36 -0.36
CA SER A 391 15.89 -13.81 -0.56
C SER A 391 14.79 -14.39 0.33
N SER A 392 14.37 -15.62 0.05
CA SER A 392 13.41 -16.36 0.87
C SER A 392 13.80 -16.40 2.36
N ASP A 393 15.09 -16.51 2.67
CA ASP A 393 15.59 -16.48 4.07
C ASP A 393 15.28 -15.18 4.79
N HIS A 394 15.40 -14.04 4.11
CA HIS A 394 15.12 -12.72 4.69
C HIS A 394 13.61 -12.55 4.92
N ILE A 395 12.79 -13.07 4.00
CA ILE A 395 11.33 -13.06 4.13
C ILE A 395 10.90 -13.94 5.31
N LEU A 396 11.47 -15.14 5.42
CA LEU A 396 11.22 -16.05 6.54
C LEU A 396 11.60 -15.40 7.88
N GLN A 397 12.74 -14.69 7.97
CA GLN A 397 13.12 -13.94 9.17
C GLN A 397 12.07 -12.89 9.58
N LEU A 398 11.50 -12.17 8.60
CA LEU A 398 10.43 -11.20 8.87
C LEU A 398 9.18 -11.91 9.39
N ILE A 399 8.73 -12.96 8.71
CA ILE A 399 7.53 -13.72 9.06
C ILE A 399 7.69 -14.37 10.44
N ASP A 400 8.85 -14.96 10.72
CA ASP A 400 9.18 -15.55 12.02
C ASP A 400 9.09 -14.50 13.14
N LYS A 401 9.60 -13.29 12.90
CA LYS A 401 9.50 -12.19 13.86
C LYS A 401 8.05 -11.76 14.11
N ILE A 402 7.21 -11.72 13.07
CA ILE A 402 5.78 -11.44 13.19
C ILE A 402 5.10 -12.50 14.06
N MET A 403 5.39 -13.78 13.78
CA MET A 403 4.82 -14.90 14.51
C MET A 403 5.30 -14.98 15.96
N GLU A 404 6.57 -14.68 16.23
CA GLU A 404 7.12 -14.61 17.59
C GLU A 404 6.47 -13.51 18.43
N ASP A 405 6.24 -12.33 17.85
CA ASP A 405 5.61 -11.21 18.55
C ASP A 405 4.16 -11.56 18.92
N TYR A 406 3.44 -12.26 18.05
CA TYR A 406 2.13 -12.83 18.39
C TYR A 406 2.23 -13.81 19.58
N LYS A 407 3.18 -14.76 19.55
CA LYS A 407 3.37 -15.75 20.63
C LYS A 407 3.74 -15.09 21.97
N LYS A 408 4.58 -14.04 21.96
CA LYS A 408 5.01 -13.31 23.17
C LYS A 408 3.89 -12.50 23.80
N ASN A 409 2.92 -12.04 23.01
CA ASN A 409 1.79 -11.23 23.44
C ASN A 409 0.48 -12.03 23.52
N LEU A 410 0.55 -13.35 23.72
CA LEU A 410 -0.61 -14.19 24.01
C LEU A 410 -1.34 -13.67 25.26
N PRO A 411 -2.66 -13.46 25.21
CA PRO A 411 -3.37 -12.79 26.29
C PRO A 411 -3.56 -13.68 27.52
N ASP A 412 -3.43 -13.08 28.70
CA ASP A 412 -4.10 -13.53 29.93
C ASP A 412 -5.59 -13.08 29.97
N SER A 413 -6.05 -12.18 29.07
CA SER A 413 -7.48 -11.73 28.98
C SER A 413 -7.90 -11.13 27.62
N GLU A 414 -9.22 -11.16 27.31
CA GLU A 414 -9.83 -10.85 26.00
C GLU A 414 -9.74 -9.41 25.47
N ASN A 415 -9.24 -8.42 26.22
CA ASN A 415 -9.40 -6.99 25.89
C ASN A 415 -8.14 -6.21 25.46
N SER A 416 -7.01 -6.86 25.17
CA SER A 416 -5.85 -6.15 24.58
C SER A 416 -6.00 -6.03 23.05
N PRO A 417 -5.79 -4.84 22.46
CA PRO A 417 -5.81 -4.67 21.01
C PRO A 417 -4.69 -5.51 20.36
N ARG A 418 -5.09 -6.51 19.57
CA ARG A 418 -4.16 -7.43 18.88
C ARG A 418 -3.70 -6.83 17.56
N ILE A 419 -2.47 -7.15 17.15
CA ILE A 419 -1.99 -6.95 15.76
C ILE A 419 -2.41 -8.12 14.87
N LEU A 420 -2.50 -9.33 15.43
CA LEU A 420 -2.99 -10.53 14.76
C LEU A 420 -3.92 -11.28 15.70
N ASP A 421 -5.05 -11.76 15.20
CA ASP A 421 -5.86 -12.76 15.91
C ASP A 421 -5.40 -14.19 15.57
N GLY A 422 -6.03 -15.20 16.18
CA GLY A 422 -5.64 -16.59 15.98
C GLY A 422 -5.84 -17.08 14.54
N GLU A 423 -6.82 -16.51 13.83
CA GLU A 423 -7.09 -16.84 12.43
C GLU A 423 -5.99 -16.25 11.52
N SER A 424 -5.65 -14.99 11.74
CA SER A 424 -4.60 -14.26 11.01
C SER A 424 -3.23 -14.89 11.22
N PHE A 425 -2.93 -15.35 12.44
CA PHE A 425 -1.71 -16.10 12.73
C PHE A 425 -1.60 -17.38 11.88
N LEU A 426 -2.70 -18.14 11.74
CA LEU A 426 -2.73 -19.34 10.93
C LEU A 426 -2.51 -19.04 9.44
N LYS A 427 -3.11 -17.96 8.92
CA LYS A 427 -2.92 -17.50 7.53
C LYS A 427 -1.45 -17.15 7.25
N ILE A 428 -0.82 -16.40 8.16
CA ILE A 428 0.62 -16.07 8.08
C ILE A 428 1.49 -17.32 8.17
N GLN A 429 1.13 -18.28 9.03
CA GLN A 429 1.84 -19.56 9.13
C GLN A 429 1.75 -20.36 7.84
N LYS A 430 0.59 -20.41 7.17
CA LYS A 430 0.47 -21.04 5.84
C LYS A 430 1.36 -20.32 4.82
N PHE A 431 1.35 -18.99 4.84
CA PHE A 431 2.14 -18.18 3.89
C PHE A 431 3.63 -18.40 4.09
N ARG A 432 4.08 -18.52 5.34
CA ARG A 432 5.45 -18.92 5.70
C ARG A 432 5.88 -20.22 5.02
N CYS A 433 5.00 -21.23 5.01
CA CYS A 433 5.34 -22.54 4.43
C CYS A 433 5.66 -22.46 2.94
N LEU A 434 5.03 -21.53 2.20
CA LEU A 434 5.28 -21.35 0.77
C LEU A 434 6.73 -20.91 0.45
N PHE A 435 7.44 -20.32 1.42
CA PHE A 435 8.84 -19.92 1.25
C PHE A 435 9.82 -21.03 1.60
N LEU A 436 9.38 -22.10 2.29
CA LEU A 436 10.24 -23.24 2.62
C LEU A 436 10.49 -24.15 1.42
N ASP A 437 9.53 -24.25 0.51
CA ASP A 437 9.59 -25.08 -0.70
C ASP A 437 9.56 -24.27 -2.01
N GLU A 438 9.69 -22.94 -1.91
CA GLU A 438 9.65 -21.98 -3.04
C GLU A 438 8.31 -21.95 -3.82
N SER A 439 7.25 -22.61 -3.33
CA SER A 439 5.93 -22.61 -3.98
C SER A 439 5.24 -21.24 -4.02
N TYR A 440 5.71 -20.26 -3.23
CA TYR A 440 5.19 -18.87 -3.29
C TYR A 440 5.27 -18.27 -4.70
N ARG A 441 6.19 -18.73 -5.54
CA ARG A 441 6.37 -18.24 -6.91
C ARG A 441 5.17 -18.55 -7.79
N ASP A 442 4.46 -19.64 -7.52
CA ASP A 442 3.27 -20.03 -8.26
C ASP A 442 2.09 -19.10 -7.98
N PHE A 443 2.08 -18.47 -6.80
CA PHE A 443 1.05 -17.53 -6.37
C PHE A 443 1.41 -16.07 -6.65
N TYR A 444 2.67 -15.69 -6.37
CA TYR A 444 3.08 -14.27 -6.30
C TYR A 444 4.24 -13.92 -7.25
N GLY A 445 4.83 -14.90 -7.94
CA GLY A 445 6.06 -14.72 -8.72
C GLY A 445 7.20 -14.18 -7.86
N GLU A 446 7.95 -13.21 -8.37
CA GLU A 446 9.06 -12.57 -7.65
C GLU A 446 8.63 -11.36 -6.80
N LEU A 447 7.34 -10.99 -6.80
CA LEU A 447 6.85 -9.81 -6.06
C LEU A 447 7.23 -9.83 -4.57
N PRO A 448 7.12 -10.94 -3.82
CA PRO A 448 7.47 -10.97 -2.39
C PRO A 448 8.94 -10.69 -2.09
N LEU A 449 9.84 -10.78 -3.09
CA LEU A 449 11.25 -10.47 -2.93
C LEU A 449 11.51 -8.96 -2.76
N ASN A 450 10.54 -8.11 -3.14
CA ASN A 450 10.59 -6.70 -2.80
C ASN A 450 9.88 -6.48 -1.44
N PRO A 451 10.56 -5.92 -0.42
CA PRO A 451 10.00 -5.76 0.92
C PRO A 451 8.69 -4.97 0.96
N LEU A 452 8.55 -3.98 0.09
CA LEU A 452 7.32 -3.20 0.03
C LEU A 452 6.14 -4.04 -0.51
N PHE A 453 6.36 -4.83 -1.57
CA PHE A 453 5.32 -5.74 -2.08
C PHE A 453 4.99 -6.85 -1.08
N LEU A 454 5.98 -7.38 -0.37
CA LEU A 454 5.78 -8.37 0.69
C LEU A 454 4.83 -7.87 1.78
N GLN A 455 4.99 -6.62 2.23
CA GLN A 455 4.12 -6.02 3.25
C GLN A 455 2.65 -5.99 2.81
N PHE A 456 2.40 -5.70 1.52
CA PHE A 456 1.05 -5.73 0.97
C PHE A 456 0.49 -7.13 0.83
N ILE A 457 1.32 -8.08 0.39
CA ILE A 457 0.92 -9.49 0.28
C ILE A 457 0.57 -10.05 1.66
N LEU A 458 1.34 -9.71 2.71
CA LEU A 458 1.03 -10.09 4.09
C LEU A 458 -0.33 -9.55 4.54
N SER A 459 -0.63 -8.27 4.28
CA SER A 459 -1.95 -7.69 4.58
C SER A 459 -3.07 -8.40 3.83
N ASP A 460 -2.89 -8.69 2.54
CA ASP A 460 -3.91 -9.38 1.76
C ASP A 460 -4.12 -10.83 2.22
N VAL A 461 -3.04 -11.53 2.57
CA VAL A 461 -3.09 -12.87 3.17
C VAL A 461 -3.83 -12.85 4.50
N VAL A 462 -3.67 -11.83 5.34
CA VAL A 462 -4.42 -11.73 6.60
C VAL A 462 -5.91 -11.50 6.34
N GLU A 463 -6.22 -10.58 5.43
CA GLU A 463 -7.60 -10.21 5.08
C GLU A 463 -8.34 -11.38 4.41
N ARG A 464 -7.69 -12.12 3.50
CA ARG A 464 -8.35 -13.02 2.55
C ARG A 464 -7.75 -14.43 2.47
N ASP A 465 -6.75 -14.78 3.26
CA ASP A 465 -5.93 -16.01 3.12
C ASP A 465 -5.13 -16.01 1.79
N ILE A 466 -4.30 -17.04 1.56
CA ILE A 466 -3.51 -17.20 0.34
C ILE A 466 -4.47 -17.42 -0.84
N GLN A 467 -4.57 -16.42 -1.71
CA GLN A 467 -5.41 -16.48 -2.91
C GLN A 467 -4.59 -16.92 -4.13
N PRO A 468 -5.11 -17.82 -4.98
CA PRO A 468 -4.50 -18.14 -6.28
C PRO A 468 -4.82 -17.03 -7.29
N VAL A 469 -4.50 -15.77 -6.95
CA VAL A 469 -4.70 -14.61 -7.81
C VAL A 469 -3.47 -14.38 -8.67
N ASN A 470 -3.67 -14.02 -9.93
CA ASN A 470 -2.55 -13.74 -10.83
C ASN A 470 -1.84 -12.41 -10.46
N ARG A 471 -0.61 -12.23 -10.95
CA ARG A 471 0.19 -11.02 -10.70
C ARG A 471 -0.52 -9.73 -11.15
N PRO A 472 -1.17 -9.67 -12.34
CA PRO A 472 -1.97 -8.50 -12.73
C PRO A 472 -2.99 -8.07 -11.69
N THR A 473 -3.74 -9.00 -11.11
CA THR A 473 -4.78 -8.69 -10.12
C THR A 473 -4.19 -8.17 -8.81
N LEU A 474 -3.09 -8.74 -8.35
CA LEU A 474 -2.36 -8.22 -7.18
C LEU A 474 -1.88 -6.79 -7.42
N ILE A 475 -1.27 -6.52 -8.58
CA ILE A 475 -0.81 -5.17 -8.94
C ILE A 475 -2.00 -4.22 -9.05
N TYR A 476 -3.10 -4.63 -9.71
CA TYR A 476 -4.32 -3.83 -9.81
C TYR A 476 -4.85 -3.41 -8.44
N GLN A 477 -5.07 -4.39 -7.55
CA GLN A 477 -5.58 -4.15 -6.21
C GLN A 477 -4.65 -3.22 -5.43
N TRP A 478 -3.33 -3.42 -5.52
CA TRP A 478 -2.36 -2.56 -4.88
C TRP A 478 -2.41 -1.12 -5.40
N VAL A 479 -2.28 -0.92 -6.72
CA VAL A 479 -2.27 0.43 -7.30
C VAL A 479 -3.58 1.14 -6.98
N ARG A 480 -4.71 0.44 -7.08
CA ARG A 480 -6.03 0.98 -6.78
C ARG A 480 -6.15 1.40 -5.32
N ARG A 481 -5.77 0.55 -4.36
CA ARG A 481 -5.77 0.89 -2.91
C ARG A 481 -4.82 2.06 -2.61
N LYS A 482 -3.63 2.09 -3.22
CA LYS A 482 -2.67 3.21 -3.09
C LYS A 482 -3.31 4.53 -3.53
N ILE A 483 -3.79 4.59 -4.77
CA ILE A 483 -4.36 5.83 -5.32
C ILE A 483 -5.58 6.26 -4.52
N TYR A 484 -6.43 5.30 -4.11
CA TYR A 484 -7.59 5.58 -3.26
C TYR A 484 -7.20 6.24 -1.93
N ARG A 485 -6.16 5.70 -1.26
CA ARG A 485 -5.65 6.25 0.01
C ARG A 485 -4.97 7.61 -0.18
N ASP A 486 -4.23 7.80 -1.25
CA ASP A 486 -3.52 9.07 -1.48
C ASP A 486 -4.52 10.21 -1.74
N ILE A 487 -5.63 9.90 -2.43
CA ILE A 487 -6.80 10.80 -2.54
C ILE A 487 -7.43 11.10 -1.17
N GLU A 488 -7.39 10.15 -0.22
CA GLU A 488 -7.97 10.29 1.12
C GLU A 488 -7.08 11.10 2.09
N LYS A 489 -5.77 10.83 2.10
CA LYS A 489 -4.81 11.38 3.07
C LYS A 489 -4.65 12.89 2.97
N ASP A 490 -4.67 13.45 1.76
CA ASP A 490 -4.44 14.88 1.55
C ASP A 490 -5.69 15.74 1.76
N ASN A 491 -6.86 15.14 2.06
CA ASN A 491 -8.17 15.83 2.06
C ASN A 491 -8.41 16.64 0.76
N ARG A 492 -7.68 16.32 -0.30
CA ARG A 492 -7.76 16.91 -1.62
C ARG A 492 -8.20 15.79 -2.54
N PRO A 493 -9.50 15.72 -2.90
CA PRO A 493 -9.87 14.94 -4.06
C PRO A 493 -9.06 15.44 -5.27
N PHE A 494 -9.00 14.68 -6.36
CA PHE A 494 -8.47 15.17 -7.63
C PHE A 494 -9.41 16.30 -8.13
N ILE A 495 -9.39 17.47 -7.48
CA ILE A 495 -10.39 18.52 -7.62
C ILE A 495 -9.95 19.50 -8.69
N ILE A 496 -10.70 19.43 -9.77
CA ILE A 496 -11.06 20.55 -10.63
C ILE A 496 -12.15 21.32 -9.85
N GLU A 497 -11.77 22.45 -9.25
CA GLU A 497 -12.57 23.42 -8.46
C GLU A 497 -13.52 22.95 -7.31
N LYS A 498 -13.08 23.27 -6.07
CA LYS A 498 -13.74 23.38 -4.73
C LYS A 498 -15.04 22.62 -4.41
N LYS A 499 -14.93 21.60 -3.55
CA LYS A 499 -15.74 21.42 -2.31
C LYS A 499 -14.84 20.87 -1.19
N SER A 500 -15.12 21.22 0.07
CA SER A 500 -14.35 20.76 1.23
C SER A 500 -14.63 19.29 1.53
N ALA A 501 -13.63 18.54 1.99
CA ALA A 501 -13.70 17.10 2.24
C ALA A 501 -14.75 16.67 3.28
N LYS A 502 -15.25 17.60 4.11
CA LYS A 502 -16.25 17.33 5.16
C LYS A 502 -17.69 17.24 4.64
N ASP A 503 -17.93 17.60 3.39
CA ASP A 503 -19.29 17.78 2.84
C ASP A 503 -19.75 16.63 1.91
N LEU A 504 -19.02 15.51 1.84
CA LEU A 504 -19.25 14.44 0.86
C LEU A 504 -20.17 13.32 1.40
N THR A 505 -21.27 13.07 0.68
CA THR A 505 -22.31 12.05 0.89
C THR A 505 -21.92 10.66 0.36
N SER A 506 -22.70 9.63 0.69
CA SER A 506 -22.49 8.25 0.23
C SER A 506 -22.63 8.06 -1.30
N SER A 507 -23.35 8.92 -2.02
CA SER A 507 -23.41 8.89 -3.50
C SER A 507 -22.16 9.48 -4.15
N GLU A 508 -21.47 10.43 -3.51
CA GLU A 508 -20.25 11.05 -4.03
C GLU A 508 -19.02 10.13 -3.91
N ARG A 509 -19.06 9.08 -3.07
CA ARG A 509 -18.06 7.99 -3.09
C ARG A 509 -18.00 7.28 -4.45
N SER A 510 -19.09 7.31 -5.21
CA SER A 510 -19.15 6.77 -6.58
C SER A 510 -18.27 7.57 -7.56
N GLU A 511 -18.07 8.88 -7.35
CA GLU A 511 -17.19 9.69 -8.20
C GLU A 511 -15.71 9.43 -7.91
N ARG A 512 -15.35 9.04 -6.68
CA ARG A 512 -13.96 8.74 -6.32
C ARG A 512 -13.44 7.52 -7.06
N ASN A 513 -14.23 6.46 -7.17
CA ASN A 513 -13.86 5.29 -7.97
C ASN A 513 -13.62 5.68 -9.43
N VAL A 514 -14.46 6.55 -10.00
CA VAL A 514 -14.28 7.09 -11.34
C VAL A 514 -12.98 7.89 -11.47
N GLN A 515 -12.58 8.67 -10.46
CA GLN A 515 -11.29 9.38 -10.46
C GLN A 515 -10.12 8.40 -10.46
N VAL A 516 -10.18 7.34 -9.65
CA VAL A 516 -9.15 6.29 -9.63
C VAL A 516 -9.05 5.63 -11.00
N ASP A 517 -10.18 5.25 -11.61
CA ASP A 517 -10.22 4.61 -12.94
C ASP A 517 -9.64 5.50 -14.04
N LYS A 518 -9.91 6.81 -13.98
CA LYS A 518 -9.31 7.81 -14.87
C LYS A 518 -7.80 7.90 -14.70
N ILE A 519 -7.30 7.86 -13.47
CA ILE A 519 -5.86 7.89 -13.21
C ILE A 519 -5.19 6.60 -13.68
N LEU A 520 -5.81 5.44 -13.45
CA LEU A 520 -5.35 4.16 -14.01
C LEU A 520 -5.20 4.24 -15.53
N TYR A 521 -6.19 4.81 -16.21
CA TYR A 521 -6.14 4.97 -17.66
C TYR A 521 -5.09 5.99 -18.13
N ILE A 522 -4.83 7.06 -17.37
CA ILE A 522 -3.70 7.97 -17.68
C ILE A 522 -2.38 7.20 -17.64
N MET A 523 -2.19 6.28 -16.70
CA MET A 523 -0.95 5.49 -16.61
C MET A 523 -0.81 4.50 -17.76
N GLU A 524 -1.90 3.91 -18.25
CA GLU A 524 -1.92 3.14 -19.51
C GLU A 524 -1.39 4.00 -20.67
N LEU A 525 -1.93 5.20 -20.87
CA LEU A 525 -1.49 6.11 -21.95
C LEU A 525 -0.02 6.53 -21.82
N VAL A 526 0.43 6.83 -20.60
CA VAL A 526 1.82 7.19 -20.31
C VAL A 526 2.75 6.02 -20.62
N SER A 527 2.40 4.80 -20.20
CA SER A 527 3.20 3.61 -20.47
C SER A 527 3.37 3.35 -21.98
N LYS A 528 2.31 3.59 -22.78
CA LYS A 528 2.36 3.49 -24.24
C LYS A 528 3.27 4.55 -24.87
N ASP A 529 3.21 5.79 -24.41
CA ASP A 529 4.11 6.84 -24.90
C ASP A 529 5.59 6.53 -24.63
N MET A 530 5.84 5.81 -23.54
CA MET A 530 7.16 5.30 -23.13
C MET A 530 7.58 4.05 -23.92
N THR A 531 7.13 3.87 -25.16
CA THR A 531 7.57 2.81 -26.08
C THR A 531 8.31 3.38 -27.29
N LEU A 532 9.25 2.61 -27.84
CA LEU A 532 9.94 2.92 -29.09
C LEU A 532 9.87 1.70 -30.03
N GLY A 533 9.36 1.90 -31.24
CA GLY A 533 9.52 0.92 -32.31
C GLY A 533 10.93 0.96 -32.89
N ARG A 534 11.53 -0.20 -33.10
CA ARG A 534 12.82 -0.38 -33.79
C ARG A 534 12.60 -0.68 -35.27
N GLU A 535 13.64 -0.51 -36.07
CA GLU A 535 13.62 -0.78 -37.52
C GLU A 535 13.32 -2.26 -37.84
N ASP A 536 13.66 -3.18 -36.93
CA ASP A 536 13.34 -4.61 -37.02
C ASP A 536 11.87 -4.93 -36.68
N GLY A 537 11.07 -3.92 -36.36
CA GLY A 537 9.67 -4.06 -36.00
C GLY A 537 9.42 -4.49 -34.56
N THR A 538 10.45 -4.63 -33.72
CA THR A 538 10.32 -4.89 -32.28
C THR A 538 10.12 -3.61 -31.48
N PHE A 539 9.55 -3.73 -30.27
CA PHE A 539 9.35 -2.60 -29.37
C PHE A 539 10.28 -2.69 -28.16
N VAL A 540 10.77 -1.54 -27.72
CA VAL A 540 11.50 -1.40 -26.44
C VAL A 540 10.88 -0.32 -25.58
N LEU A 541 10.98 -0.52 -24.27
CA LEU A 541 10.56 0.46 -23.27
C LEU A 541 11.59 1.59 -23.21
N LYS A 542 11.10 2.83 -23.15
CA LYS A 542 11.85 3.99 -22.70
C LYS A 542 11.60 4.15 -21.21
N ASP A 543 12.61 4.57 -20.48
CA ASP A 543 12.45 4.81 -19.04
C ASP A 543 11.76 6.16 -18.75
N LEU A 544 11.66 7.05 -19.74
CA LEU A 544 11.25 8.46 -19.57
C LEU A 544 10.22 8.95 -20.60
N THR A 545 9.28 9.78 -20.15
CA THR A 545 8.42 10.65 -21.00
C THR A 545 8.49 12.12 -20.57
N ASP A 546 7.92 13.03 -21.38
CA ASP A 546 7.82 14.46 -21.08
C ASP A 546 6.57 14.78 -20.25
N SER A 547 6.71 15.62 -19.22
CA SER A 547 5.62 16.04 -18.32
C SER A 547 4.42 16.62 -19.08
N GLN A 548 4.66 17.38 -20.15
CA GLN A 548 3.58 17.96 -20.94
C GLN A 548 2.67 16.90 -21.56
N LYS A 549 3.22 15.76 -22.01
CA LYS A 549 2.38 14.69 -22.56
C LYS A 549 1.49 14.08 -21.48
N VAL A 550 2.04 13.93 -20.27
CA VAL A 550 1.28 13.46 -19.10
C VAL A 550 0.16 14.45 -18.76
N GLU A 551 0.47 15.76 -18.75
CA GLU A 551 -0.52 16.84 -18.53
C GLU A 551 -1.60 16.86 -19.63
N GLU A 552 -1.22 16.65 -20.89
CA GLU A 552 -2.15 16.57 -22.03
C GLU A 552 -3.08 15.36 -21.93
N PHE A 553 -2.56 14.19 -21.57
CA PHE A 553 -3.38 13.01 -21.31
C PHE A 553 -4.35 13.27 -20.16
N ALA A 554 -3.86 13.80 -19.04
CA ALA A 554 -4.69 14.10 -17.88
C ALA A 554 -5.79 15.13 -18.21
N ALA A 555 -5.45 16.23 -18.86
CA ALA A 555 -6.41 17.26 -19.29
C ALA A 555 -7.51 16.67 -20.18
N LYS A 556 -7.14 15.80 -21.13
CA LYS A 556 -8.10 15.13 -22.02
C LYS A 556 -9.04 14.16 -21.26
N ILE A 557 -8.50 13.31 -20.38
CA ILE A 557 -9.28 12.31 -19.64
C ILE A 557 -10.23 12.96 -18.63
N PHE A 558 -9.77 14.05 -18.00
CA PHE A 558 -10.60 14.82 -17.06
C PHE A 558 -11.50 15.86 -17.74
N GLN A 559 -11.36 16.08 -19.05
CA GLN A 559 -12.11 17.07 -19.83
C GLN A 559 -11.94 18.50 -19.29
N VAL A 560 -10.70 18.91 -19.04
CA VAL A 560 -10.36 20.24 -18.52
C VAL A 560 -9.24 20.89 -19.33
N ASP A 561 -9.15 22.22 -19.25
CA ASP A 561 -8.19 22.99 -20.04
C ASP A 561 -6.73 22.72 -19.65
N ARG A 562 -6.44 22.54 -18.36
CA ARG A 562 -5.09 22.32 -17.83
C ARG A 562 -5.10 21.47 -16.56
N VAL A 563 -4.09 20.61 -16.44
CA VAL A 563 -3.76 19.85 -15.22
C VAL A 563 -2.31 20.15 -14.89
N ARG A 564 -1.99 20.35 -13.60
CA ARG A 564 -0.60 20.53 -13.18
C ARG A 564 0.04 19.15 -13.02
N ILE A 565 1.25 18.95 -13.52
CA ILE A 565 1.96 17.68 -13.38
C ILE A 565 2.01 17.16 -11.94
N ILE A 566 2.19 18.05 -10.95
CA ILE A 566 2.26 17.67 -9.54
C ILE A 566 0.99 16.97 -9.06
N ASP A 567 -0.19 17.35 -9.56
CA ASP A 567 -1.46 16.73 -9.18
C ASP A 567 -1.56 15.29 -9.69
N VAL A 568 -0.94 15.00 -10.85
CA VAL A 568 -0.85 13.64 -11.40
C VAL A 568 0.17 12.81 -10.61
N LEU A 569 1.34 13.36 -10.29
CA LEU A 569 2.40 12.63 -9.59
C LEU A 569 1.97 12.22 -8.17
N LEU A 570 1.30 13.11 -7.44
CA LEU A 570 0.82 12.82 -6.08
C LEU A 570 -0.25 11.72 -6.04
N ASN A 571 -1.03 11.58 -7.11
CA ASN A 571 -2.17 10.65 -7.16
C ASN A 571 -1.95 9.44 -8.06
N SER A 572 -0.73 9.15 -8.51
CA SER A 572 -0.45 8.02 -9.41
C SER A 572 0.74 7.18 -8.94
N VAL A 573 1.22 6.26 -9.80
CA VAL A 573 2.51 5.57 -9.62
C VAL A 573 3.61 6.13 -10.53
N LEU A 574 3.46 7.38 -10.95
CA LEU A 574 4.46 8.14 -11.70
C LEU A 574 5.27 9.02 -10.75
N THR A 575 6.53 9.27 -11.10
CA THR A 575 7.43 10.17 -10.38
C THR A 575 8.22 11.03 -11.36
N SER A 576 8.71 12.17 -10.89
CA SER A 576 9.70 12.93 -11.62
C SER A 576 11.00 12.12 -11.75
N HIS A 577 11.58 12.11 -12.94
CA HIS A 577 12.94 11.66 -13.17
C HIS A 577 13.86 12.87 -13.29
N ALA A 578 15.03 12.75 -12.71
CA ALA A 578 15.86 13.88 -12.40
C ALA A 578 16.98 14.04 -13.42
N THR A 579 16.70 14.73 -14.54
CA THR A 579 17.73 15.19 -15.47
C THR A 579 17.15 16.21 -16.48
N LEU A 580 17.73 17.42 -16.53
CA LEU A 580 18.36 18.00 -17.74
C LEU A 580 19.08 19.33 -17.43
N THR A 581 20.30 19.44 -17.96
CA THR A 581 21.29 20.52 -17.79
C THR A 581 20.82 21.92 -18.22
N ARG A 582 21.39 22.94 -17.57
CA ARG A 582 21.06 24.38 -17.67
C ARG A 582 21.02 24.97 -19.09
N GLU A 583 21.73 24.39 -20.06
CA GLU A 583 21.70 24.87 -21.46
C GLU A 583 20.36 24.63 -22.17
N LYS A 584 19.49 23.76 -21.63
CA LYS A 584 18.15 23.49 -22.18
C LYS A 584 17.00 24.04 -21.34
N TYR A 585 17.27 24.81 -20.29
CA TYR A 585 16.26 25.29 -19.33
C TYR A 585 15.30 26.35 -19.92
N ARG A 586 15.65 26.96 -21.06
CA ARG A 586 14.72 27.86 -21.79
C ARG A 586 13.76 27.13 -22.72
N SER A 587 13.85 25.80 -22.86
CA SER A 587 13.00 25.05 -23.81
C SER A 587 12.67 23.58 -23.47
N THR A 588 13.16 22.98 -22.37
CA THR A 588 12.91 21.54 -22.06
C THR A 588 12.10 21.30 -20.80
N LYS A 589 11.22 20.30 -20.92
CA LYS A 589 10.11 19.94 -20.02
C LYS A 589 10.59 18.86 -19.01
N GLN A 590 9.96 18.78 -17.85
CA GLN A 590 10.30 17.82 -16.79
C GLN A 590 10.13 16.39 -17.30
N LYS A 591 11.06 15.47 -16.99
CA LYS A 591 10.97 14.07 -17.38
C LYS A 591 10.24 13.26 -16.32
N ILE A 592 9.38 12.34 -16.73
CA ILE A 592 8.52 11.52 -15.87
C ILE A 592 8.83 10.04 -16.10
N THR A 593 8.82 9.24 -15.04
CA THR A 593 9.02 7.78 -15.06
C THR A 593 8.04 7.07 -14.11
N PHE A 594 7.94 5.75 -14.20
CA PHE A 594 7.19 4.95 -13.22
C PHE A 594 8.03 4.72 -11.96
N ILE A 595 7.37 4.62 -10.80
CA ILE A 595 8.05 4.31 -9.52
C ILE A 595 8.75 2.94 -9.61
N PHE A 596 8.14 1.99 -10.34
CA PHE A 596 8.69 0.67 -10.60
C PHE A 596 8.52 0.30 -12.07
N LYS A 597 9.55 -0.32 -12.66
CA LYS A 597 9.51 -0.83 -14.03
C LYS A 597 8.38 -1.84 -14.26
N ILE A 598 8.13 -2.72 -13.28
CA ILE A 598 7.04 -3.71 -13.36
C ILE A 598 5.66 -3.06 -13.51
N LEU A 599 5.47 -1.83 -12.99
CA LEU A 599 4.22 -1.09 -13.16
C LEU A 599 4.10 -0.49 -14.56
N GLN A 600 5.20 0.03 -15.11
CA GLN A 600 5.23 0.44 -16.53
C GLN A 600 4.85 -0.75 -17.42
N GLU A 601 5.42 -1.92 -17.13
CA GLU A 601 5.17 -3.15 -17.87
C GLU A 601 3.70 -3.60 -17.77
N TYR A 602 3.14 -3.59 -16.55
CA TYR A 602 1.74 -3.89 -16.28
C TYR A 602 0.78 -2.92 -16.98
N PHE A 603 0.98 -1.61 -16.85
CA PHE A 603 0.11 -0.60 -17.48
C PHE A 603 0.20 -0.63 -19.00
N LEU A 604 1.37 -0.95 -19.56
CA LEU A 604 1.50 -1.17 -21.00
C LEU A 604 0.72 -2.40 -21.43
N ALA A 605 0.82 -3.50 -20.68
CA ALA A 605 0.05 -4.70 -20.97
C ALA A 605 -1.47 -4.45 -20.93
N LEU A 606 -1.96 -3.72 -19.92
CA LEU A 606 -3.36 -3.25 -19.87
C LEU A 606 -3.75 -2.47 -21.13
N PHE A 607 -2.93 -1.50 -21.52
CA PHE A 607 -3.18 -0.68 -22.72
C PHE A 607 -3.26 -1.55 -23.99
N LEU A 608 -2.32 -2.49 -24.16
CA LEU A 608 -2.26 -3.35 -25.34
C LEU A 608 -3.50 -4.27 -25.40
N VAL A 609 -3.86 -4.89 -24.28
CA VAL A 609 -5.06 -5.75 -24.18
C VAL A 609 -6.33 -4.93 -24.42
N ARG A 610 -6.42 -3.73 -23.87
CA ARG A 610 -7.55 -2.80 -24.05
C ARG A 610 -7.79 -2.45 -25.51
N ASN A 611 -6.71 -2.17 -26.24
CA ASN A 611 -6.76 -1.61 -27.59
C ASN A 611 -6.56 -2.66 -28.70
N ASN A 612 -6.50 -3.95 -28.36
CA ASN A 612 -6.24 -5.07 -29.29
C ASN A 612 -4.90 -5.02 -30.01
N GLU A 613 -3.91 -4.38 -29.41
CA GLU A 613 -2.64 -4.24 -30.09
C GLU A 613 -1.88 -5.56 -30.10
N ASP A 614 -1.25 -5.89 -31.24
CA ASP A 614 -0.34 -7.03 -31.34
C ASP A 614 0.85 -6.82 -30.39
N PHE A 615 0.88 -7.62 -29.32
CA PHE A 615 1.93 -7.58 -28.31
C PHE A 615 3.06 -8.59 -28.55
N SER A 616 3.01 -9.40 -29.61
CA SER A 616 4.03 -10.44 -29.90
C SER A 616 5.44 -9.90 -30.11
N ARG A 617 5.56 -8.60 -30.40
CA ARG A 617 6.82 -7.90 -30.68
C ARG A 617 7.36 -7.06 -29.51
N TYR A 618 6.72 -7.15 -28.34
CA TYR A 618 7.16 -6.47 -27.12
C TYR A 618 8.09 -7.36 -26.29
N PRO A 619 8.79 -6.81 -25.26
CA PRO A 619 9.61 -7.60 -24.35
C PRO A 619 8.82 -8.74 -23.69
N LYS A 620 9.51 -9.85 -23.36
CA LYS A 620 8.89 -11.05 -22.76
C LYS A 620 8.10 -10.76 -21.48
N SER A 621 8.56 -9.80 -20.67
CA SER A 621 7.85 -9.36 -19.46
C SER A 621 6.46 -8.80 -19.77
N ILE A 622 6.33 -7.98 -20.83
CA ILE A 622 5.04 -7.44 -21.30
C ILE A 622 4.14 -8.56 -21.81
N ILE A 623 4.70 -9.46 -22.63
CA ILE A 623 3.94 -10.60 -23.20
C ILE A 623 3.35 -11.44 -22.06
N SER A 624 4.14 -11.74 -21.03
CA SER A 624 3.69 -12.46 -19.84
C SER A 624 2.53 -11.74 -19.15
N PHE A 625 2.62 -10.42 -18.93
CA PHE A 625 1.54 -9.65 -18.33
C PHE A 625 0.28 -9.64 -19.20
N CYS A 626 0.40 -9.47 -20.52
CA CYS A 626 -0.74 -9.54 -21.43
C CYS A 626 -1.44 -10.90 -21.32
N GLU A 627 -0.68 -12.00 -21.39
CA GLU A 627 -1.22 -13.36 -21.27
C GLU A 627 -1.90 -13.61 -19.92
N GLU A 628 -1.32 -13.10 -18.82
CA GLU A 628 -1.93 -13.21 -17.48
C GLU A 628 -3.20 -12.36 -17.36
N ILE A 629 -3.21 -11.13 -17.89
CA ILE A 629 -4.41 -10.28 -17.92
C ILE A 629 -5.53 -10.98 -18.68
N ILE A 630 -5.23 -11.60 -19.83
CA ILE A 630 -6.18 -12.38 -20.63
C ILE A 630 -6.74 -13.58 -19.83
N LYS A 631 -5.93 -14.14 -18.92
CA LYS A 631 -6.26 -15.29 -18.06
C LYS A 631 -6.92 -14.93 -16.72
N THR A 632 -7.19 -13.66 -16.46
CA THR A 632 -7.76 -13.20 -15.18
C THR A 632 -9.15 -13.81 -14.95
N ASP A 633 -9.38 -14.39 -13.77
CA ASP A 633 -10.67 -15.01 -13.43
C ASP A 633 -11.80 -13.96 -13.48
N PRO A 634 -12.96 -14.27 -14.08
CA PRO A 634 -14.13 -13.40 -14.08
C PRO A 634 -14.64 -12.95 -12.70
N GLU A 635 -14.28 -13.67 -11.64
CA GLU A 635 -14.62 -13.31 -10.25
C GLU A 635 -13.61 -12.36 -9.61
N GLU A 636 -12.45 -12.13 -10.24
CA GLU A 636 -11.44 -11.20 -9.74
C GLU A 636 -11.79 -9.73 -10.01
N GLU A 637 -11.40 -8.86 -9.09
CA GLU A 637 -11.72 -7.42 -9.15
C GLU A 637 -11.15 -6.74 -10.39
N LEU A 638 -9.96 -7.17 -10.84
CA LEU A 638 -9.37 -6.68 -12.09
C LEU A 638 -10.29 -7.00 -13.28
N TRP A 639 -10.87 -8.20 -13.35
CA TRP A 639 -11.76 -8.55 -14.44
C TRP A 639 -13.04 -7.71 -14.44
N MET A 640 -13.61 -7.43 -13.27
CA MET A 640 -14.75 -6.52 -13.15
C MET A 640 -14.41 -5.13 -13.70
N TYR A 641 -13.24 -4.60 -13.32
CA TYR A 641 -12.75 -3.33 -13.84
C TYR A 641 -12.55 -3.35 -15.36
N LEU A 642 -11.91 -4.40 -15.89
CA LEU A 642 -11.72 -4.59 -17.33
C LEU A 642 -13.08 -4.58 -18.04
N ARG A 643 -14.06 -5.35 -17.57
CA ARG A 643 -15.42 -5.40 -18.15
C ARG A 643 -16.13 -4.05 -18.16
N GLU A 644 -16.03 -3.29 -17.07
CA GLU A 644 -16.73 -2.01 -16.95
C GLU A 644 -16.10 -0.89 -17.80
N ASN A 645 -14.78 -0.97 -18.05
CA ASN A 645 -14.03 0.12 -18.65
C ASN A 645 -13.51 -0.16 -20.08
N PHE A 646 -13.56 -1.41 -20.54
CA PHE A 646 -13.02 -1.82 -21.84
C PHE A 646 -14.17 -2.18 -22.80
N ASP A 647 -14.11 -1.65 -24.03
CA ASP A 647 -15.08 -1.96 -25.08
C ASP A 647 -14.64 -3.20 -25.86
N PHE A 648 -15.05 -4.38 -25.38
CA PHE A 648 -14.76 -5.66 -26.03
C PHE A 648 -15.58 -5.90 -27.31
N SER A 649 -16.47 -4.99 -27.71
CA SER A 649 -17.33 -5.15 -28.89
C SER A 649 -16.62 -4.90 -30.23
N GLN A 650 -15.40 -4.35 -30.21
CA GLN A 650 -14.62 -3.98 -31.41
C GLN A 650 -13.65 -5.05 -31.93
N GLY A 651 -13.83 -6.32 -31.54
CA GLY A 651 -13.12 -7.46 -32.15
C GLY A 651 -11.82 -7.87 -31.44
N ASN A 652 -11.74 -7.73 -30.13
CA ASN A 652 -10.64 -8.29 -29.35
C ASN A 652 -10.98 -9.70 -28.92
N THR A 653 -10.25 -10.61 -29.52
CA THR A 653 -10.09 -11.96 -29.02
C THR A 653 -9.24 -11.91 -27.75
N LEU A 654 -9.87 -11.75 -26.59
CA LEU A 654 -9.41 -12.45 -25.39
C LEU A 654 -9.74 -13.93 -25.66
N MET A 655 -8.85 -14.67 -26.34
CA MET A 655 -8.96 -16.12 -26.42
C MET A 655 -8.64 -16.67 -25.02
N ILE A 656 -9.62 -16.68 -24.13
CA ILE A 656 -9.95 -17.83 -23.29
C ILE A 656 -11.47 -17.92 -23.27
N ASP A 657 -11.96 -18.71 -24.22
CA ASP A 657 -13.28 -19.32 -24.33
C ASP A 657 -14.50 -18.52 -23.80
N ASN A 658 -15.17 -17.83 -24.72
CA ASN A 658 -16.57 -17.45 -24.59
C ASN A 658 -17.43 -18.71 -24.34
N GLN A 659 -17.72 -19.06 -23.09
CA GLN A 659 -18.73 -20.11 -22.79
C GLN A 659 -19.69 -19.75 -21.66
N ARG A 660 -19.87 -18.46 -21.34
CA ARG A 660 -20.85 -18.09 -20.31
C ARG A 660 -22.30 -18.25 -20.76
N TYR A 661 -22.60 -18.01 -22.04
CA TYR A 661 -23.95 -18.03 -22.59
C TYR A 661 -23.99 -18.75 -23.94
N GLY A 662 -25.15 -19.30 -24.27
CA GLY A 662 -25.34 -20.11 -25.48
C GLY A 662 -24.97 -21.58 -25.27
N LEU A 663 -25.01 -22.35 -26.36
CA LEU A 663 -24.67 -23.76 -26.35
C LEU A 663 -23.18 -23.96 -26.61
N ASN A 664 -22.50 -24.51 -25.61
CA ASN A 664 -21.06 -24.58 -25.52
C ASN A 664 -20.57 -26.02 -25.69
N PRO A 665 -19.73 -26.31 -26.70
CA PRO A 665 -19.13 -27.63 -26.87
C PRO A 665 -17.99 -27.84 -25.86
N LEU A 666 -18.01 -28.96 -25.13
CA LEU A 666 -16.92 -29.35 -24.24
C LEU A 666 -16.11 -30.52 -24.82
N PHE A 667 -16.70 -31.72 -24.84
CA PHE A 667 -15.98 -32.95 -25.18
C PHE A 667 -16.71 -33.71 -26.28
N GLY A 668 -16.00 -34.29 -27.25
CA GLY A 668 -16.59 -35.17 -28.27
C GLY A 668 -17.56 -34.50 -29.27
N CYS A 669 -17.88 -33.20 -29.11
CA CYS A 669 -18.85 -32.46 -29.91
C CYS A 669 -18.51 -32.39 -31.41
N LYS A 670 -17.21 -32.32 -31.74
CA LYS A 670 -16.73 -32.26 -33.13
C LYS A 670 -16.62 -33.63 -33.81
N ASN A 671 -16.86 -34.73 -33.08
CA ASN A 671 -16.81 -36.07 -33.66
C ASN A 671 -18.07 -36.30 -34.53
N PRO A 672 -17.93 -36.47 -35.86
CA PRO A 672 -19.07 -36.71 -36.74
C PRO A 672 -19.74 -38.07 -36.47
N ASP A 673 -18.99 -39.04 -35.93
CA ASP A 673 -19.45 -40.40 -35.64
C ASP A 673 -20.02 -40.57 -34.22
N ARG A 674 -20.12 -39.48 -33.45
CA ARG A 674 -20.65 -39.52 -32.08
C ARG A 674 -22.05 -40.15 -32.05
N LYS A 675 -22.35 -40.95 -31.03
CA LYS A 675 -23.59 -41.73 -30.90
C LYS A 675 -24.75 -40.96 -30.28
N GLY A 676 -24.49 -39.78 -29.73
CA GLY A 676 -25.48 -38.95 -29.06
C GLY A 676 -24.83 -37.74 -28.38
N ASP A 677 -25.67 -36.90 -27.80
CA ASP A 677 -25.29 -35.63 -27.16
C ASP A 677 -25.86 -35.54 -25.74
N ILE A 678 -25.03 -35.13 -24.79
CA ILE A 678 -25.39 -34.81 -23.41
C ILE A 678 -25.32 -33.31 -23.24
N ILE A 679 -26.40 -32.69 -22.77
CA ILE A 679 -26.50 -31.24 -22.63
C ILE A 679 -26.79 -30.88 -21.17
N PHE A 680 -25.85 -30.19 -20.54
CA PHE A 680 -25.94 -29.70 -19.18
C PHE A 680 -26.56 -28.30 -19.14
N VAL A 681 -27.65 -28.12 -18.39
CA VAL A 681 -28.39 -26.85 -18.30
C VAL A 681 -28.45 -26.38 -16.86
N HIS A 682 -27.77 -25.27 -16.56
CA HIS A 682 -27.62 -24.77 -15.19
C HIS A 682 -28.90 -24.12 -14.64
N GLY A 683 -28.92 -23.84 -13.34
CA GLY A 683 -30.03 -23.18 -12.65
C GLY A 683 -29.89 -21.66 -12.55
N LEU A 684 -30.76 -21.05 -11.74
CA LEU A 684 -30.66 -19.62 -11.40
C LEU A 684 -29.29 -19.28 -10.81
N MET A 685 -28.67 -18.16 -11.22
CA MET A 685 -27.31 -17.75 -10.83
C MET A 685 -26.20 -18.77 -11.17
N GLY A 686 -26.49 -19.79 -11.98
CA GLY A 686 -25.50 -20.77 -12.41
C GLY A 686 -24.60 -20.28 -13.55
N HIS A 687 -23.41 -20.86 -13.66
CA HIS A 687 -22.52 -20.74 -14.82
C HIS A 687 -22.61 -22.01 -15.68
N ALA A 688 -22.37 -21.92 -16.99
CA ALA A 688 -22.42 -23.07 -17.88
C ALA A 688 -21.50 -24.23 -17.45
N THR A 689 -20.33 -23.92 -16.88
CA THR A 689 -19.31 -24.89 -16.44
C THR A 689 -19.17 -24.98 -14.91
N LYS A 690 -19.03 -23.84 -14.21
CA LYS A 690 -18.81 -23.79 -12.75
C LYS A 690 -19.93 -24.46 -11.92
N THR A 691 -21.17 -24.45 -12.41
CA THR A 691 -22.32 -25.11 -11.74
C THR A 691 -22.06 -26.58 -11.44
N TRP A 692 -21.24 -27.21 -12.27
CA TRP A 692 -21.01 -28.66 -12.29
C TRP A 692 -19.74 -29.06 -11.55
N HIS A 693 -18.94 -28.09 -11.09
CA HIS A 693 -17.64 -28.33 -10.47
C HIS A 693 -17.73 -28.24 -8.93
N PRO A 694 -17.20 -29.22 -8.17
CA PRO A 694 -17.19 -29.20 -6.69
C PRO A 694 -16.62 -27.92 -6.08
N SER A 695 -15.52 -27.43 -6.64
CA SER A 695 -14.88 -26.17 -6.25
C SER A 695 -15.26 -24.97 -7.12
N GLU A 696 -16.34 -25.04 -7.91
CA GLU A 696 -16.83 -23.95 -8.77
C GLU A 696 -15.81 -23.38 -9.77
N LYS A 697 -14.81 -24.18 -10.15
CA LYS A 697 -13.79 -23.79 -11.12
C LYS A 697 -14.34 -23.90 -12.54
N ASP A 698 -13.84 -23.05 -13.43
CA ASP A 698 -14.07 -23.19 -14.88
C ASP A 698 -13.12 -24.23 -15.49
N ASP A 699 -13.16 -25.44 -14.93
CA ASP A 699 -12.34 -26.58 -15.33
C ASP A 699 -13.25 -27.79 -15.57
N PRO A 700 -13.77 -27.97 -16.79
CA PRO A 700 -14.66 -29.08 -17.08
C PRO A 700 -13.95 -30.44 -17.00
N ASP A 701 -12.61 -30.49 -16.99
CA ASP A 701 -11.82 -31.72 -17.03
C ASP A 701 -11.70 -32.42 -15.68
N SER A 702 -11.70 -31.67 -14.58
CA SER A 702 -11.49 -32.16 -13.21
C SER A 702 -12.78 -32.43 -12.41
N CYS A 703 -13.94 -32.22 -13.03
CA CYS A 703 -15.24 -32.55 -12.46
C CYS A 703 -15.98 -33.62 -13.26
N TRP A 704 -17.22 -33.90 -12.87
CA TRP A 704 -18.03 -34.95 -13.50
C TRP A 704 -18.31 -34.75 -14.99
N LEU A 705 -18.19 -33.52 -15.53
CA LEU A 705 -18.23 -33.28 -16.98
C LEU A 705 -17.08 -34.04 -17.68
N GLY A 706 -15.86 -33.87 -17.17
CA GLY A 706 -14.65 -34.55 -17.64
C GLY A 706 -14.61 -36.02 -17.28
N TRP A 707 -15.13 -36.42 -16.10
CA TRP A 707 -15.22 -37.84 -15.73
C TRP A 707 -16.19 -38.60 -16.67
N LEU A 708 -17.28 -37.97 -17.11
CA LEU A 708 -18.17 -38.55 -18.12
C LEU A 708 -17.47 -38.64 -19.49
N ALA A 709 -16.70 -37.62 -19.88
CA ALA A 709 -15.94 -37.63 -21.13
C ALA A 709 -14.87 -38.74 -21.17
N LYS A 710 -14.21 -38.97 -20.02
CA LYS A 710 -13.12 -39.95 -19.85
C LYS A 710 -13.63 -41.38 -19.64
N ASP A 711 -14.93 -41.58 -19.38
CA ASP A 711 -15.51 -42.92 -19.35
C ASP A 711 -15.43 -43.54 -20.75
N GLN A 712 -14.62 -44.59 -20.89
CA GLN A 712 -14.42 -45.34 -22.15
C GLN A 712 -15.72 -45.84 -22.79
N LYS A 713 -16.81 -45.97 -22.03
CA LYS A 713 -18.13 -46.37 -22.53
C LYS A 713 -18.98 -45.19 -23.03
N LEU A 714 -18.58 -43.96 -22.74
CA LEU A 714 -19.29 -42.72 -23.06
C LEU A 714 -18.44 -41.76 -23.93
N SER A 715 -17.18 -42.09 -24.21
CA SER A 715 -16.27 -41.28 -25.05
C SER A 715 -16.74 -41.09 -26.50
N GLU A 716 -17.76 -41.83 -26.92
CA GLU A 716 -18.42 -41.66 -28.22
C GLU A 716 -19.56 -40.62 -28.19
N LEU A 717 -19.77 -39.90 -27.09
CA LEU A 717 -20.82 -38.88 -26.94
C LEU A 717 -20.25 -37.46 -27.01
N GLY A 718 -21.05 -36.52 -27.49
CA GLY A 718 -20.80 -35.10 -27.34
C GLY A 718 -21.28 -34.62 -25.98
N ILE A 719 -20.48 -33.87 -25.23
CA ILE A 719 -20.85 -33.24 -23.97
C ILE A 719 -20.86 -31.73 -24.18
N TRP A 720 -22.01 -31.13 -23.91
CA TRP A 720 -22.29 -29.72 -24.08
C TRP A 720 -22.77 -29.11 -22.77
N THR A 721 -22.53 -27.82 -22.58
CA THR A 721 -23.21 -27.03 -21.55
C THR A 721 -24.03 -25.93 -22.22
N TYR A 722 -25.14 -25.54 -21.61
CA TYR A 722 -25.94 -24.42 -22.07
C TYR A 722 -25.99 -23.35 -20.99
N GLY A 723 -25.46 -22.17 -21.33
CA GLY A 723 -25.49 -20.97 -20.51
C GLY A 723 -26.64 -20.04 -20.90
N TYR A 724 -27.40 -19.51 -19.93
CA TYR A 724 -28.42 -18.49 -20.18
C TYR A 724 -28.42 -17.39 -19.12
N GLU A 725 -28.95 -16.21 -19.47
CA GLU A 725 -28.98 -15.07 -18.55
C GLU A 725 -29.88 -15.36 -17.34
N ALA A 726 -29.28 -15.44 -16.16
CA ALA A 726 -29.94 -15.79 -14.90
C ALA A 726 -29.56 -14.84 -13.74
N GLU A 727 -28.98 -13.67 -14.04
CA GLU A 727 -28.52 -12.67 -13.06
C GLU A 727 -29.50 -11.49 -12.89
N PRO A 728 -29.58 -10.89 -11.68
CA PRO A 728 -30.51 -9.79 -11.39
C PRO A 728 -30.18 -8.45 -12.08
N SER A 729 -28.94 -8.23 -12.52
CA SER A 729 -28.48 -7.00 -13.19
C SER A 729 -29.06 -6.85 -14.61
N ALA A 730 -29.22 -7.95 -15.34
CA ALA A 730 -29.79 -7.98 -16.70
C ALA A 730 -31.30 -7.64 -16.72
N TRP A 731 -32.02 -7.91 -15.62
CA TRP A 731 -33.47 -7.73 -15.52
C TRP A 731 -33.93 -6.31 -15.15
N LYS A 732 -33.02 -5.37 -14.89
CA LYS A 732 -33.34 -3.96 -14.61
C LYS A 732 -33.77 -3.14 -15.86
N GLY A 733 -34.14 -3.80 -16.96
CA GLY A 733 -34.83 -3.14 -18.09
C GLY A 733 -34.47 -3.59 -19.51
N LYS A 734 -33.63 -4.63 -19.73
CA LYS A 734 -33.28 -5.14 -21.09
C LYS A 734 -33.15 -6.66 -21.27
N GLY A 735 -33.17 -7.47 -20.20
CA GLY A 735 -33.03 -8.94 -20.29
C GLY A 735 -34.30 -9.68 -20.76
N ILE A 736 -34.12 -10.84 -21.38
CA ILE A 736 -35.19 -11.72 -21.88
C ILE A 736 -35.81 -12.49 -20.69
N PRO A 737 -37.15 -12.48 -20.49
CA PRO A 737 -37.83 -13.27 -19.46
C PRO A 737 -37.44 -14.76 -19.49
N LEU A 738 -37.43 -15.43 -18.34
CA LEU A 738 -36.85 -16.78 -18.21
C LEU A 738 -37.45 -17.81 -19.18
N PHE A 739 -38.72 -17.66 -19.56
CA PHE A 739 -39.37 -18.58 -20.50
C PHE A 739 -39.13 -18.22 -21.96
N ASP A 740 -38.86 -16.95 -22.25
CA ASP A 740 -38.46 -16.50 -23.57
C ASP A 740 -37.02 -16.96 -23.89
N GLN A 741 -36.21 -17.30 -22.86
CA GLN A 741 -34.91 -17.97 -22.99
C GLN A 741 -35.00 -19.42 -23.55
N SER A 742 -36.19 -20.03 -23.59
CA SER A 742 -36.37 -21.38 -24.16
C SER A 742 -36.25 -21.40 -25.69
N SER A 743 -36.58 -20.28 -26.34
CA SER A 743 -36.49 -20.14 -27.80
C SER A 743 -35.03 -20.08 -28.27
N PRO A 744 -34.12 -19.29 -27.65
CA PRO A 744 -32.69 -19.38 -27.90
C PRO A 744 -32.13 -20.79 -27.75
N LEU A 745 -32.48 -21.54 -26.69
CA LEU A 745 -32.00 -22.92 -26.55
C LEU A 745 -32.38 -23.77 -27.77
N LEU A 746 -33.64 -23.72 -28.21
CA LEU A 746 -34.12 -24.47 -29.37
C LEU A 746 -33.38 -24.07 -30.66
N ASP A 747 -33.12 -22.78 -30.85
CA ASP A 747 -32.38 -22.24 -31.99
C ASP A 747 -30.89 -22.63 -31.96
N TYR A 748 -30.27 -22.67 -30.77
CA TYR A 748 -28.91 -23.17 -30.59
C TYR A 748 -28.79 -24.66 -30.91
N LEU A 749 -29.77 -25.47 -30.53
CA LEU A 749 -29.80 -26.89 -30.90
C LEU A 749 -29.87 -27.06 -32.43
N ASP A 750 -30.68 -26.25 -33.11
CA ASP A 750 -30.83 -26.30 -34.57
C ASP A 750 -29.59 -25.81 -35.31
N SER A 751 -29.03 -24.67 -34.89
CA SER A 751 -27.84 -24.07 -35.50
C SER A 751 -26.57 -24.89 -35.29
N GLN A 752 -26.47 -25.68 -34.21
CA GLN A 752 -25.38 -26.63 -33.98
C GLN A 752 -25.65 -28.02 -34.58
N GLU A 753 -26.69 -28.15 -35.42
CA GLU A 753 -27.09 -29.39 -36.08
C GLU A 753 -27.29 -30.55 -35.08
N LEU A 754 -27.75 -30.23 -33.86
CA LEU A 754 -28.22 -31.22 -32.92
C LEU A 754 -29.64 -31.66 -33.34
N GLY A 755 -30.06 -32.84 -32.89
CA GLY A 755 -31.38 -33.39 -33.23
C GLY A 755 -31.41 -34.39 -34.40
N ASP A 756 -30.25 -34.77 -34.94
CA ASP A 756 -30.10 -35.97 -35.79
C ASP A 756 -29.70 -37.22 -34.99
N LYS A 757 -29.19 -37.01 -33.77
CA LYS A 757 -28.72 -38.04 -32.85
C LYS A 757 -29.45 -37.92 -31.51
N PRO A 758 -29.53 -39.01 -30.72
CA PRO A 758 -30.11 -39.00 -29.38
C PRO A 758 -29.53 -37.91 -28.47
N ILE A 759 -30.40 -37.21 -27.73
CA ILE A 759 -30.05 -36.13 -26.79
C ILE A 759 -30.47 -36.54 -25.37
N ILE A 760 -29.60 -36.28 -24.39
CA ILE A 760 -29.91 -36.39 -22.97
C ILE A 760 -29.66 -35.03 -22.30
N PHE A 761 -30.67 -34.51 -21.59
CA PHE A 761 -30.51 -33.29 -20.80
C PHE A 761 -30.19 -33.62 -19.34
N ILE A 762 -29.22 -32.92 -18.76
CA ILE A 762 -28.95 -32.92 -17.32
C ILE A 762 -29.17 -31.50 -16.83
N THR A 763 -30.13 -31.33 -15.94
CA THR A 763 -30.66 -30.00 -15.61
C THR A 763 -30.62 -29.77 -14.11
N HIS A 764 -30.32 -28.52 -13.72
CA HIS A 764 -30.33 -28.10 -12.33
C HIS A 764 -31.36 -26.99 -12.09
N SER A 765 -32.14 -27.10 -11.02
CA SER A 765 -33.05 -26.03 -10.57
C SER A 765 -33.94 -25.54 -11.73
N LEU A 766 -34.03 -24.22 -11.97
CA LEU A 766 -34.82 -23.60 -13.04
C LEU A 766 -34.43 -24.06 -14.47
N GLY A 767 -33.21 -24.57 -14.70
CA GLY A 767 -32.80 -25.09 -16.00
C GLY A 767 -33.67 -26.25 -16.48
N GLY A 768 -34.22 -27.05 -15.54
CA GLY A 768 -35.16 -28.11 -15.87
C GLY A 768 -36.52 -27.59 -16.37
N LEU A 769 -36.96 -26.42 -15.89
CA LEU A 769 -38.18 -25.76 -16.38
C LEU A 769 -37.95 -25.16 -17.75
N LEU A 770 -36.76 -24.62 -18.00
CA LEU A 770 -36.35 -24.13 -19.32
C LEU A 770 -36.42 -25.24 -20.38
N VAL A 771 -35.87 -26.42 -20.08
CA VAL A 771 -35.93 -27.58 -20.98
C VAL A 771 -37.36 -28.06 -21.20
N LYS A 772 -38.20 -28.12 -20.16
CA LYS A 772 -39.63 -28.44 -20.33
C LYS A 772 -40.32 -27.44 -21.27
N LYS A 773 -40.02 -26.14 -21.14
CA LYS A 773 -40.60 -25.10 -21.99
C LYS A 773 -40.15 -25.23 -23.44
N MET A 774 -38.87 -25.53 -23.65
CA MET A 774 -38.31 -25.80 -24.97
C MET A 774 -39.03 -26.98 -25.65
N LEU A 775 -39.29 -28.08 -24.94
CA LEU A 775 -40.04 -29.23 -25.48
C LEU A 775 -41.50 -28.87 -25.79
N GLU A 776 -42.18 -28.12 -24.92
CA GLU A 776 -43.55 -27.64 -25.19
C GLU A 776 -43.59 -26.75 -26.45
N SER A 777 -42.60 -25.88 -26.63
CA SER A 777 -42.47 -25.05 -27.82
C SER A 777 -42.20 -25.90 -29.07
N ALA A 778 -41.28 -26.87 -28.98
CA ALA A 778 -40.93 -27.76 -30.08
C ALA A 778 -42.13 -28.60 -30.58
N ASP A 779 -43.06 -28.94 -29.69
CA ASP A 779 -44.23 -29.77 -30.02
C ASP A 779 -45.25 -29.02 -30.88
N LYS A 780 -45.27 -27.69 -30.79
CA LYS A 780 -46.16 -26.80 -31.55
C LYS A 780 -45.70 -26.60 -33.00
N TYR A 781 -44.44 -26.90 -33.30
CA TYR A 781 -43.81 -26.58 -34.59
C TYR A 781 -43.21 -27.84 -35.24
N PRO A 782 -43.72 -28.30 -36.41
CA PRO A 782 -43.27 -29.53 -37.05
C PRO A 782 -41.76 -29.63 -37.28
N GLN A 783 -41.10 -28.51 -37.63
CA GLN A 783 -39.66 -28.45 -37.87
C GLN A 783 -38.82 -28.69 -36.61
N SER A 784 -39.39 -28.47 -35.43
CA SER A 784 -38.71 -28.62 -34.15
C SER A 784 -39.02 -29.96 -33.46
N GLN A 785 -39.98 -30.75 -33.98
CA GLN A 785 -40.34 -32.05 -33.41
C GLN A 785 -39.17 -33.05 -33.41
N LYS A 786 -38.16 -32.87 -34.29
CA LYS A 786 -36.92 -33.65 -34.26
C LYS A 786 -36.23 -33.63 -32.89
N PHE A 787 -36.26 -32.50 -32.18
CA PHE A 787 -35.66 -32.37 -30.85
C PHE A 787 -36.41 -33.17 -29.80
N ILE A 788 -37.73 -33.24 -29.89
CA ILE A 788 -38.55 -34.12 -29.03
C ILE A 788 -38.23 -35.57 -29.33
N HIS A 789 -38.26 -35.96 -30.61
CA HIS A 789 -38.02 -37.34 -31.03
C HIS A 789 -36.61 -37.82 -30.69
N GLN A 790 -35.61 -36.93 -30.67
CA GLN A 790 -34.25 -37.28 -30.29
C GLN A 790 -33.96 -37.13 -28.80
N THR A 791 -34.75 -36.37 -28.03
CA THR A 791 -34.58 -36.36 -26.58
C THR A 791 -34.96 -37.73 -26.02
N LYS A 792 -33.97 -38.50 -25.55
CA LYS A 792 -34.19 -39.85 -24.99
C LYS A 792 -34.28 -39.85 -23.47
N GLY A 793 -33.67 -38.88 -22.82
CA GLY A 793 -33.63 -38.82 -21.36
C GLY A 793 -33.49 -37.42 -20.80
N ILE A 794 -34.07 -37.18 -19.63
CA ILE A 794 -33.87 -35.95 -18.85
C ILE A 794 -33.57 -36.30 -17.40
N VAL A 795 -32.53 -35.70 -16.84
CA VAL A 795 -32.20 -35.73 -15.42
C VAL A 795 -32.54 -34.39 -14.79
N PHE A 796 -33.39 -34.40 -13.76
CA PHE A 796 -33.72 -33.24 -12.94
C PHE A 796 -32.97 -33.30 -11.60
N LEU A 797 -32.12 -32.30 -11.35
CA LEU A 797 -31.42 -32.08 -10.08
C LEU A 797 -32.06 -30.89 -9.36
N ALA A 798 -32.81 -31.18 -8.29
CA ALA A 798 -33.53 -30.18 -7.51
C ALA A 798 -34.38 -29.21 -8.36
N THR A 799 -35.05 -29.72 -9.40
CA THR A 799 -35.98 -28.91 -10.22
C THR A 799 -37.36 -28.86 -9.58
N PRO A 800 -37.94 -27.67 -9.35
CA PRO A 800 -39.25 -27.51 -8.70
C PRO A 800 -40.39 -27.69 -9.71
N HIS A 801 -41.14 -28.77 -9.63
CA HIS A 801 -42.18 -29.14 -10.61
C HIS A 801 -43.62 -28.79 -10.19
N GLN A 802 -43.92 -28.62 -8.90
CA GLN A 802 -45.29 -28.41 -8.41
C GLN A 802 -45.58 -26.95 -8.04
N GLY A 803 -46.69 -26.39 -8.55
CA GLY A 803 -47.00 -24.96 -8.47
C GLY A 803 -47.16 -24.37 -7.05
N ALA A 804 -47.80 -25.07 -6.10
CA ALA A 804 -48.01 -24.55 -4.74
C ALA A 804 -46.70 -24.39 -3.94
N HIS A 805 -45.70 -25.22 -4.23
CA HIS A 805 -44.37 -25.17 -3.61
C HIS A 805 -43.39 -24.27 -4.37
N LEU A 806 -43.80 -23.77 -5.55
CA LEU A 806 -43.03 -22.82 -6.34
C LEU A 806 -43.15 -21.41 -5.77
N ALA A 807 -44.32 -21.04 -5.21
CA ALA A 807 -44.48 -19.82 -4.43
C ALA A 807 -43.59 -19.81 -3.17
N GLU A 808 -43.43 -20.97 -2.52
CA GLU A 808 -42.54 -21.16 -1.39
C GLU A 808 -41.07 -21.12 -1.80
N LEU A 809 -40.71 -21.72 -2.94
CA LEU A 809 -39.39 -21.56 -3.55
C LEU A 809 -39.07 -20.09 -3.85
N ILE A 810 -39.99 -19.36 -4.48
CA ILE A 810 -39.85 -17.94 -4.80
C ILE A 810 -39.60 -17.11 -3.52
N LYS A 811 -40.31 -17.44 -2.43
CA LYS A 811 -40.10 -16.85 -1.10
C LYS A 811 -38.73 -17.22 -0.53
N ASN A 812 -38.32 -18.48 -0.63
CA ASN A 812 -37.06 -18.99 -0.10
C ASN A 812 -35.85 -18.44 -0.86
N ILE A 813 -35.92 -18.35 -2.20
CA ILE A 813 -34.94 -17.68 -3.05
C ILE A 813 -34.87 -16.19 -2.71
N GLY A 814 -36.01 -15.51 -2.56
CA GLY A 814 -36.04 -14.08 -2.19
C GLY A 814 -35.46 -13.80 -0.79
N THR A 815 -35.62 -14.75 0.15
CA THR A 815 -35.08 -14.66 1.52
C THR A 815 -33.58 -14.90 1.55
N LEU A 816 -33.08 -15.88 0.78
CA LEU A 816 -31.65 -16.20 0.71
C LEU A 816 -30.84 -15.19 -0.13
N PHE A 817 -31.48 -14.53 -1.10
CA PHE A 817 -30.79 -13.70 -2.08
C PHE A 817 -31.54 -12.38 -2.34
N ALA A 818 -31.39 -11.42 -1.42
CA ALA A 818 -32.09 -10.12 -1.44
C ALA A 818 -31.90 -9.28 -2.72
N ARG A 819 -30.87 -9.56 -3.53
CA ARG A 819 -30.61 -8.88 -4.82
C ARG A 819 -31.50 -9.38 -5.97
N LEU A 820 -32.38 -10.37 -5.76
CA LEU A 820 -33.14 -11.07 -6.81
C LEU A 820 -34.61 -10.63 -6.98
N GLU A 821 -35.03 -9.50 -6.38
CA GLU A 821 -36.43 -9.02 -6.47
C GLU A 821 -37.03 -9.03 -7.90
N PRO A 822 -36.32 -8.60 -8.97
CA PRO A 822 -36.88 -8.61 -10.33
C PRO A 822 -37.19 -10.02 -10.85
N ILE A 823 -36.32 -10.99 -10.56
CA ILE A 823 -36.44 -12.40 -11.00
C ILE A 823 -37.58 -13.09 -10.23
N VAL A 824 -37.61 -12.84 -8.92
CA VAL A 824 -38.65 -13.33 -8.03
C VAL A 824 -40.02 -12.79 -8.49
N ASN A 825 -40.09 -11.54 -8.95
CA ASN A 825 -41.31 -10.96 -9.49
C ASN A 825 -41.71 -11.52 -10.86
N ASP A 826 -40.77 -11.80 -11.76
CA ASP A 826 -41.05 -12.48 -13.05
C ASP A 826 -41.56 -13.92 -12.85
N LEU A 827 -40.97 -14.66 -11.91
CA LEU A 827 -41.44 -16.00 -11.52
C LEU A 827 -42.82 -15.96 -10.87
N LYS A 828 -43.10 -14.97 -10.00
CA LYS A 828 -44.45 -14.75 -9.43
C LYS A 828 -45.48 -14.44 -10.50
N ALA A 829 -45.13 -13.59 -11.47
CA ALA A 829 -46.02 -13.22 -12.57
C ALA A 829 -46.38 -14.43 -13.46
N ASN A 830 -45.51 -15.45 -13.53
CA ASN A 830 -45.64 -16.61 -14.40
C ASN A 830 -46.01 -17.92 -13.68
N GLU A 831 -46.42 -17.88 -12.40
CA GLU A 831 -46.74 -19.08 -11.59
C GLU A 831 -47.79 -20.01 -12.25
N HIS A 832 -48.82 -19.44 -12.87
CA HIS A 832 -49.84 -20.22 -13.60
C HIS A 832 -49.26 -20.96 -14.82
N ASN A 833 -48.35 -20.31 -15.56
CA ASN A 833 -47.69 -20.89 -16.73
C ASN A 833 -46.79 -22.07 -16.32
N LEU A 834 -46.14 -21.96 -15.15
CA LEU A 834 -45.29 -23.00 -14.57
C LEU A 834 -46.06 -24.26 -14.20
N ARG A 835 -47.26 -24.10 -13.63
CA ARG A 835 -48.16 -25.24 -13.35
C ARG A 835 -48.59 -25.94 -14.63
N SER A 836 -49.06 -25.17 -15.62
CA SER A 836 -49.45 -25.71 -16.94
C SER A 836 -48.29 -26.44 -17.60
N LEU A 837 -47.06 -25.93 -17.46
CA LEU A 837 -45.87 -26.54 -18.06
C LEU A 837 -45.58 -27.94 -17.51
N ASN A 838 -45.70 -28.11 -16.18
CA ASN A 838 -45.52 -29.44 -15.58
C ASN A 838 -46.65 -30.40 -15.98
N GLU A 839 -47.90 -29.93 -16.04
CA GLU A 839 -49.04 -30.73 -16.49
C GLU A 839 -48.86 -31.20 -17.94
N THR A 840 -48.42 -30.32 -18.85
CA THR A 840 -48.09 -30.67 -20.24
C THR A 840 -47.01 -31.75 -20.30
N TYR A 841 -45.92 -31.57 -19.54
CA TYR A 841 -44.83 -32.55 -19.51
C TYR A 841 -45.32 -33.92 -19.01
N ARG A 842 -46.12 -33.97 -17.95
CA ARG A 842 -46.69 -35.22 -17.42
C ARG A 842 -47.55 -35.97 -18.43
N GLN A 843 -48.37 -35.24 -19.19
CA GLN A 843 -49.25 -35.82 -20.18
C GLN A 843 -48.48 -36.37 -21.40
N LYS A 844 -47.42 -35.67 -21.82
CA LYS A 844 -46.75 -35.95 -23.09
C LYS A 844 -45.44 -36.72 -22.99
N CYS A 845 -44.75 -36.72 -21.84
CA CYS A 845 -43.44 -37.37 -21.68
C CYS A 845 -43.46 -38.85 -22.12
N ARG A 846 -44.55 -39.58 -21.82
CA ARG A 846 -44.74 -40.96 -22.26
C ARG A 846 -44.94 -41.10 -23.78
N SER A 847 -45.74 -40.24 -24.40
CA SER A 847 -45.93 -40.27 -25.86
C SER A 847 -44.69 -39.81 -26.63
N TRP A 848 -43.89 -38.94 -26.01
CA TRP A 848 -42.60 -38.52 -26.52
C TRP A 848 -41.49 -39.54 -26.29
N CYS A 849 -41.76 -40.62 -25.54
CA CYS A 849 -40.78 -41.65 -25.19
C CYS A 849 -39.52 -41.10 -24.49
N ILE A 850 -39.70 -40.09 -23.62
CA ILE A 850 -38.60 -39.48 -22.86
C ILE A 850 -38.47 -40.19 -21.51
N GLU A 851 -37.32 -40.80 -21.23
CA GLU A 851 -37.03 -41.34 -19.90
C GLU A 851 -36.70 -40.19 -18.93
N THR A 852 -37.08 -40.32 -17.65
CA THR A 852 -36.87 -39.25 -16.66
C THR A 852 -36.24 -39.78 -15.39
N LYS A 853 -35.22 -39.10 -14.88
CA LYS A 853 -34.61 -39.37 -13.58
C LYS A 853 -34.56 -38.13 -12.70
N VAL A 854 -34.84 -38.28 -11.41
CA VAL A 854 -35.08 -37.16 -10.51
C VAL A 854 -34.27 -37.32 -9.22
N TYR A 855 -33.56 -36.27 -8.83
CA TYR A 855 -32.87 -36.15 -7.55
C TYR A 855 -33.29 -34.90 -6.80
N PHE A 856 -33.34 -34.98 -5.47
CA PHE A 856 -33.67 -33.85 -4.61
C PHE A 856 -32.72 -33.71 -3.42
N GLU A 857 -32.63 -32.49 -2.91
CA GLU A 857 -31.75 -32.11 -1.80
C GLU A 857 -32.27 -32.57 -0.44
N THR A 858 -31.36 -32.91 0.47
CA THR A 858 -31.69 -33.28 1.85
C THR A 858 -31.38 -32.17 2.84
N GLU A 859 -30.34 -31.38 2.59
CA GLU A 859 -29.85 -30.32 3.46
C GLU A 859 -30.31 -28.92 3.02
N ALA A 860 -30.36 -27.98 3.97
CA ALA A 860 -30.74 -26.60 3.71
C ALA A 860 -29.53 -25.73 3.27
N VAL A 861 -29.79 -24.69 2.49
CA VAL A 861 -28.81 -23.63 2.19
C VAL A 861 -29.03 -22.50 3.19
N PHE A 862 -28.03 -22.18 4.03
CA PHE A 862 -28.13 -21.16 5.09
C PHE A 862 -29.41 -21.27 5.97
N GLY A 863 -29.81 -22.51 6.29
CA GLY A 863 -30.99 -22.77 7.13
C GLY A 863 -32.34 -22.74 6.40
N VAL A 864 -32.37 -22.50 5.09
CA VAL A 864 -33.58 -22.54 4.25
C VAL A 864 -33.49 -23.68 3.23
N LYS A 865 -34.50 -24.56 3.22
CA LYS A 865 -34.62 -25.60 2.19
C LYS A 865 -35.21 -24.99 0.92
N VAL A 866 -34.52 -25.12 -0.21
CA VAL A 866 -34.85 -24.40 -1.44
C VAL A 866 -35.94 -25.15 -2.21
N VAL A 867 -35.77 -26.45 -2.42
CA VAL A 867 -36.75 -27.34 -3.06
C VAL A 867 -37.09 -28.51 -2.14
N GLU A 868 -38.34 -28.58 -1.71
CA GLU A 868 -38.86 -29.72 -0.96
C GLU A 868 -39.01 -30.98 -1.82
N GLU A 869 -38.99 -32.15 -1.18
CA GLU A 869 -39.15 -33.46 -1.85
C GLU A 869 -40.40 -33.51 -2.75
N MET A 870 -41.54 -33.07 -2.22
CA MET A 870 -42.81 -33.02 -2.96
C MET A 870 -42.74 -32.06 -4.16
N SER A 871 -41.96 -30.99 -4.06
CA SER A 871 -41.75 -30.05 -5.16
C SER A 871 -40.86 -30.64 -6.25
N ALA A 872 -39.87 -31.46 -5.90
CA ALA A 872 -38.98 -32.11 -6.85
C ALA A 872 -39.63 -33.28 -7.62
N ASP A 873 -40.80 -33.79 -7.19
CA ASP A 873 -41.51 -34.85 -7.89
C ASP A 873 -42.32 -34.32 -9.09
N PRO A 874 -42.01 -34.72 -10.35
CA PRO A 874 -42.80 -34.33 -11.52
C PRO A 874 -44.17 -35.01 -11.58
N GLY A 875 -44.45 -36.03 -10.76
CA GLY A 875 -45.73 -36.74 -10.71
C GLY A 875 -45.94 -37.73 -11.87
N LEU A 876 -44.88 -38.40 -12.31
CA LEU A 876 -44.92 -39.43 -13.36
C LEU A 876 -45.07 -40.82 -12.72
N LEU A 877 -45.95 -41.68 -13.27
CA LEU A 877 -46.36 -42.94 -12.64
C LEU A 877 -45.22 -43.94 -12.37
N ASP A 878 -44.14 -43.90 -13.16
CA ASP A 878 -43.03 -44.86 -13.09
C ASP A 878 -41.68 -44.20 -12.71
N VAL A 879 -41.71 -42.96 -12.20
CA VAL A 879 -40.50 -42.20 -11.85
C VAL A 879 -40.51 -41.87 -10.36
N LYS A 880 -39.52 -42.39 -9.64
CA LYS A 880 -39.33 -42.10 -8.22
C LYS A 880 -38.24 -41.03 -8.02
N PRO A 881 -38.50 -39.96 -7.25
CA PRO A 881 -37.45 -39.03 -6.81
C PRO A 881 -36.49 -39.68 -5.82
N PHE A 882 -35.19 -39.42 -5.97
CA PHE A 882 -34.14 -39.95 -5.09
C PHE A 882 -33.49 -38.85 -4.25
N ALA A 883 -33.49 -39.03 -2.94
CA ALA A 883 -32.77 -38.16 -2.00
C ALA A 883 -31.25 -38.29 -2.21
N VAL A 884 -30.55 -37.16 -2.19
CA VAL A 884 -29.08 -37.12 -2.17
C VAL A 884 -28.63 -36.70 -0.77
N GLN A 885 -28.12 -37.66 0.00
CA GLN A 885 -27.72 -37.46 1.39
C GLN A 885 -26.56 -36.46 1.51
N GLY A 886 -26.68 -35.50 2.44
CA GLY A 886 -25.65 -34.49 2.70
C GLY A 886 -25.54 -33.40 1.62
N ALA A 887 -26.40 -33.42 0.60
CA ALA A 887 -26.42 -32.40 -0.44
C ALA A 887 -27.53 -31.37 -0.20
N ASN A 888 -27.14 -30.10 -0.34
CA ASN A 888 -28.02 -28.94 -0.43
C ASN A 888 -28.22 -28.51 -1.90
N HIS A 889 -28.99 -27.45 -2.13
CA HIS A 889 -29.48 -27.05 -3.46
C HIS A 889 -28.36 -26.76 -4.44
N ILE A 890 -27.22 -26.30 -3.92
CA ILE A 890 -26.05 -25.92 -4.71
C ILE A 890 -25.17 -27.16 -4.94
N SER A 891 -24.87 -27.90 -3.88
CA SER A 891 -23.95 -29.05 -3.92
C SER A 891 -24.52 -30.27 -4.64
N ILE A 892 -25.85 -30.40 -4.79
CA ILE A 892 -26.49 -31.52 -5.51
C ILE A 892 -26.05 -31.64 -6.99
N ALA A 893 -25.68 -30.51 -7.62
CA ALA A 893 -25.18 -30.47 -9.00
C ALA A 893 -23.65 -30.64 -9.10
N LYS A 894 -22.97 -30.81 -7.96
CA LYS A 894 -21.51 -30.78 -7.82
C LYS A 894 -20.98 -32.07 -7.16
N PRO A 895 -21.10 -33.24 -7.81
CA PRO A 895 -20.63 -34.49 -7.22
C PRO A 895 -19.12 -34.42 -6.93
N GLU A 896 -18.71 -34.69 -5.69
CA GLU A 896 -17.31 -34.58 -5.25
C GLU A 896 -16.38 -35.66 -5.84
N SER A 897 -16.92 -36.81 -6.29
CA SER A 897 -16.13 -37.87 -6.90
C SER A 897 -16.98 -38.77 -7.82
N GLU A 898 -16.32 -39.66 -8.58
CA GLU A 898 -16.98 -40.72 -9.37
C GLU A 898 -17.76 -41.73 -8.52
N ASN A 899 -17.61 -41.72 -7.20
CA ASN A 899 -18.36 -42.56 -6.27
C ASN A 899 -19.65 -41.91 -5.77
N SER A 900 -19.89 -40.64 -6.08
CA SER A 900 -21.08 -39.92 -5.65
C SER A 900 -22.35 -40.50 -6.27
N GLN A 901 -23.42 -40.61 -5.48
CA GLN A 901 -24.70 -41.21 -5.89
C GLN A 901 -25.25 -40.62 -7.19
N VAL A 902 -25.19 -39.29 -7.32
CA VAL A 902 -25.67 -38.56 -8.51
C VAL A 902 -24.86 -38.98 -9.75
N TYR A 903 -23.53 -38.98 -9.68
CA TYR A 903 -22.69 -39.38 -10.80
C TYR A 903 -22.96 -40.82 -11.23
N ILE A 904 -22.93 -41.78 -10.31
CA ILE A 904 -23.16 -43.21 -10.61
C ILE A 904 -24.54 -43.40 -11.26
N GLY A 905 -25.56 -42.78 -10.68
CA GLY A 905 -26.93 -42.95 -11.13
C GLY A 905 -27.24 -42.25 -12.45
N VAL A 906 -26.60 -41.12 -12.75
CA VAL A 906 -26.68 -40.40 -14.04
C VAL A 906 -25.90 -41.15 -15.12
N ARG A 907 -24.68 -41.60 -14.82
CA ARG A 907 -23.87 -42.43 -15.72
C ARG A 907 -24.60 -43.71 -16.15
N LYS A 908 -25.27 -44.38 -15.20
CA LYS A 908 -26.10 -45.55 -15.52
C LYS A 908 -27.29 -45.17 -16.42
N PHE A 909 -28.00 -44.09 -16.07
CA PHE A 909 -29.14 -43.60 -16.84
C PHE A 909 -28.75 -43.29 -18.30
N ILE A 910 -27.64 -42.59 -18.53
CA ILE A 910 -27.12 -42.32 -19.88
C ILE A 910 -26.91 -43.61 -20.68
N LYS A 911 -26.35 -44.66 -20.07
CA LYS A 911 -26.09 -45.94 -20.75
C LYS A 911 -27.37 -46.67 -21.12
N ASP A 912 -28.31 -46.72 -20.18
CA ASP A 912 -29.59 -47.40 -20.35
C ASP A 912 -30.43 -46.70 -21.44
N SER A 913 -30.53 -45.36 -21.40
CA SER A 913 -31.32 -44.58 -22.37
C SER A 913 -30.73 -44.53 -23.78
N LEU A 914 -29.44 -44.84 -23.97
CA LEU A 914 -28.76 -44.85 -25.28
C LEU A 914 -28.48 -46.27 -25.84
N ASN A 915 -28.91 -47.35 -25.16
CA ASN A 915 -28.69 -48.74 -25.57
C ASN A 915 -27.21 -49.09 -25.92
N ILE A 916 -26.25 -48.56 -25.16
CA ILE A 916 -24.82 -48.82 -25.39
C ILE A 916 -24.45 -50.19 -24.80
N PRO A 917 -24.09 -51.22 -25.60
CA PRO A 917 -23.82 -52.57 -25.07
C PRO A 917 -22.59 -52.58 -24.15
N ALA A 918 -22.72 -53.14 -22.95
CA ALA A 918 -21.63 -53.22 -22.00
C ALA A 918 -20.58 -54.29 -22.41
N LYS A 919 -19.36 -53.86 -22.77
CA LYS A 919 -18.15 -54.68 -22.62
C LYS A 919 -17.49 -54.43 -21.25
N ILE A 920 -17.07 -55.48 -20.56
CA ILE A 920 -16.38 -55.51 -19.26
C ILE A 920 -15.28 -56.60 -19.38
N PRO A 921 -14.13 -56.58 -18.68
CA PRO A 921 -13.16 -55.50 -18.44
C PRO A 921 -11.73 -55.95 -18.91
N LEU A 922 -10.71 -55.11 -18.81
CA LEU A 922 -9.31 -55.56 -18.83
C LEU A 922 -8.55 -54.96 -17.64
N ASN A 923 -7.92 -55.85 -16.89
CA ASN A 923 -7.23 -55.66 -15.62
C ASN A 923 -6.14 -54.58 -15.66
N LEU A 924 -6.11 -53.74 -14.64
CA LEU A 924 -4.92 -53.00 -14.20
C LEU A 924 -4.16 -53.85 -13.16
N PRO A 925 -2.81 -53.86 -13.15
CA PRO A 925 -2.05 -54.43 -12.04
C PRO A 925 -2.00 -53.48 -10.83
N ASP A 926 -2.08 -54.08 -9.65
CA ASP A 926 -1.95 -53.48 -8.33
C ASP A 926 -0.59 -52.84 -8.04
N LYS A 927 -0.64 -51.90 -7.08
CA LYS A 927 0.43 -51.30 -6.22
C LYS A 927 1.04 -50.00 -6.79
N VAL A 928 1.14 -48.90 -6.05
CA VAL A 928 1.44 -48.73 -4.62
C VAL A 928 0.73 -47.50 -4.04
N THR A 929 0.08 -47.69 -2.90
CA THR A 929 -0.32 -46.64 -1.96
C THR A 929 0.87 -46.25 -1.06
N LYS A 930 1.20 -44.97 -1.00
CA LYS A 930 1.92 -44.25 0.08
C LYS A 930 1.44 -42.80 -0.05
N ILE A 931 0.44 -42.34 0.70
CA ILE A 931 0.55 -41.85 2.08
C ILE A 931 1.96 -41.37 2.40
N ILE A 932 2.16 -40.06 2.25
CA ILE A 932 3.10 -39.25 3.03
C ILE A 932 2.13 -38.35 3.82
N GLU A 933 1.64 -38.79 4.98
CA GLU A 933 2.19 -38.39 6.29
C GLU A 933 2.71 -36.95 6.25
N VAL A 934 1.78 -36.03 6.54
CA VAL A 934 2.09 -34.67 6.96
C VAL A 934 2.96 -34.79 8.21
N ASP A 935 4.19 -34.29 8.13
CA ASP A 935 5.22 -34.41 9.15
C ASP A 935 4.69 -34.14 10.57
N ASP A 936 4.97 -35.11 11.45
CA ASP A 936 4.73 -35.16 12.90
C ASP A 936 5.42 -34.04 13.71
N VAL A 937 5.98 -33.03 13.05
CA VAL A 937 6.64 -31.88 13.68
C VAL A 937 5.63 -30.79 14.04
N CYS A 938 4.53 -30.63 13.30
CA CYS A 938 3.53 -29.60 13.58
C CYS A 938 2.40 -30.02 14.54
N GLN A 939 2.18 -31.32 14.76
CA GLN A 939 1.14 -31.78 15.70
C GLN A 939 1.61 -31.83 17.17
N ASN A 940 2.92 -31.90 17.42
CA ASN A 940 3.46 -32.02 18.78
C ASN A 940 3.52 -30.67 19.54
N GLU A 941 3.45 -29.52 18.86
CA GLU A 941 3.22 -28.22 19.52
C GLU A 941 1.74 -27.97 19.84
N PHE A 942 0.80 -28.55 19.08
CA PHE A 942 -0.65 -28.36 19.28
C PHE A 942 -1.19 -29.09 20.54
N LYS A 943 -0.40 -29.99 21.14
CA LYS A 943 -0.71 -30.63 22.43
C LYS A 943 0.10 -30.06 23.61
N ARG A 944 1.03 -29.12 23.36
CA ARG A 944 1.89 -28.52 24.39
C ARG A 944 1.61 -27.03 24.66
N LEU A 945 0.94 -26.33 23.75
CA LEU A 945 0.20 -25.09 24.00
C LEU A 945 -1.22 -25.43 24.41
#